data_AF-A0A1A0JRW9-F1
#
_entry.id   AF-A0A1A0JRW9-F1
#
_cell.length_a   1.000
_cell.length_b   1.000
_cell.length_c   1.000
_cell.angle_alpha   90.00
_cell.angle_beta   90.00
_cell.angle_gamma   90.00
#
_symmetry.space_group_name_H-M   'P 1'
#
loop_
_entity.id
_entity.type
_entity.pdbx_description
1 polymer ?
#
loop_
_entity_poly.entity_id
_entity_poly.type
_entity_poly.pdbx_seq_one_letter_code
_entity_poly.pdbx_strand_id
1 'polypeptide(L)'
;RLLAEEGAPVLVHVPMPESRVLRARVWIAQVGRIPLLLLDSDISDNDPELRAVTDRLYGGDQDHRIKQEILAGIGGVRAIRAYTRARGLPDPDVWHMNEGHAGFLGIERIREYMSGGMDFDSALAAVRAATVFTTHTPVPAGIDRFAAGLVRRYFGGAHGERESPLLPGISVDRILALGREADPSVFNMAHLGLRLAQRANGVSRLHGEVSRDMFAPLWPGFDAAEVPIGSVTNGVHAPTWAAREWIDKARDLVGPELVAEARGWEQLRSVDLRELWETRAALRAVLVAEVRRRLRDSWLERGAAPAELGWVDEVFDSGVLTVGFARRVPTYKRLTLMLRDPDRLRALLLDPERPLQLVVAGKSHPADDGGKALIQQVVRFADDPAVRHRIVFLPDYDMSMARYLYWGCDVWLNNPLRPLEACGTSGMKAALNGGLNLSIRDGWWDEMYDGDNGWAIPTADGVRDEHRRDDLEASALYEMLQRSVLPRFYERDDSGLPVRWMEMVRHTLRTLGPKVLASRMVRDYTTGYYLPAAASYAAVAADDFAGARELADYRRRLEGAWSQVKVLQVDSSGLPDIPVIGAELSLRARIDLAGLSVGDVVVQAVLGRVGSDDELTDTEVVDMDHIATDAGTEQFAVTTPVPHSGAVGYTVRVLPRHRLLSGPAELGLVAAARP
;
A
#
# COMPACT_ATOMS: atom_id res chain seq x y z
N ARG A 1 5.49 -29.30 7.68
CA ARG A 1 4.08 -29.72 7.49
C ARG A 1 3.38 -29.67 8.84
N LEU A 2 2.12 -29.23 8.90
CA LEU A 2 1.32 -29.35 10.12
C LEU A 2 0.75 -30.78 10.21
N LEU A 3 0.97 -31.43 11.35
CA LEU A 3 0.51 -32.77 11.63
C LEU A 3 -0.48 -32.76 12.80
N ALA A 4 -1.49 -33.62 12.75
CA ALA A 4 -2.33 -33.99 13.86
C ALA A 4 -1.56 -34.88 14.85
N GLU A 5 -2.11 -35.10 16.03
CA GLU A 5 -1.50 -35.92 17.10
C GLU A 5 -1.16 -37.36 16.62
N GLU A 6 -1.97 -37.90 15.71
CA GLU A 6 -1.82 -39.23 15.12
C GLU A 6 -0.77 -39.30 14.00
N GLY A 7 -0.03 -38.22 13.72
CA GLY A 7 0.88 -38.11 12.57
C GLY A 7 0.16 -37.83 11.24
N ALA A 8 -1.17 -37.81 11.28
CA ALA A 8 -2.13 -37.31 10.30
C ALA A 8 -1.71 -35.97 9.65
N PRO A 9 -1.68 -35.74 8.33
CA PRO A 9 -1.63 -34.38 7.80
C PRO A 9 -2.87 -33.57 8.21
N VAL A 10 -2.69 -32.37 8.72
CA VAL A 10 -3.85 -31.47 8.90
C VAL A 10 -4.33 -30.99 7.54
N LEU A 11 -5.62 -31.22 7.27
CA LEU A 11 -6.32 -30.72 6.09
C LEU A 11 -7.33 -29.66 6.53
N VAL A 12 -7.27 -28.51 5.86
CA VAL A 12 -8.30 -27.49 5.93
C VAL A 12 -9.37 -27.84 4.91
N HIS A 13 -10.62 -27.90 5.35
CA HIS A 13 -11.76 -28.16 4.47
C HIS A 13 -12.53 -26.88 4.24
N VAL A 14 -12.88 -26.60 3.00
CA VAL A 14 -13.69 -25.44 2.59
C VAL A 14 -14.79 -25.96 1.66
N PRO A 15 -16.08 -25.91 2.08
CA PRO A 15 -17.19 -26.26 1.21
C PRO A 15 -17.14 -25.46 -0.11
N MET A 16 -17.59 -26.07 -1.19
CA MET A 16 -17.67 -25.46 -2.52
C MET A 16 -19.05 -25.76 -3.13
N PRO A 17 -19.45 -25.05 -4.20
CA PRO A 17 -20.67 -25.37 -4.93
C PRO A 17 -20.76 -26.85 -5.32
N GLU A 18 -21.97 -27.33 -5.59
CA GLU A 18 -22.23 -28.70 -6.06
C GLU A 18 -21.80 -29.78 -5.05
N SER A 19 -21.89 -29.46 -3.75
CA SER A 19 -21.51 -30.34 -2.63
C SER A 19 -20.03 -30.79 -2.66
N ARG A 20 -19.18 -30.05 -3.36
CA ARG A 20 -17.74 -30.27 -3.38
C ARG A 20 -17.10 -29.72 -2.11
N VAL A 21 -15.91 -30.22 -1.78
CA VAL A 21 -15.11 -29.72 -0.66
C VAL A 21 -13.68 -29.55 -1.14
N LEU A 22 -13.20 -28.31 -1.14
CA LEU A 22 -11.79 -28.00 -1.33
C LEU A 22 -11.02 -28.38 -0.07
N ARG A 23 -10.04 -29.26 -0.23
CA ARG A 23 -9.15 -29.71 0.85
C ARG A 23 -7.76 -29.12 0.63
N ALA A 24 -7.23 -28.39 1.60
CA ALA A 24 -5.89 -27.82 1.51
C ALA A 24 -5.00 -28.35 2.63
N ARG A 25 -3.82 -28.82 2.27
CA ARG A 25 -2.77 -29.21 3.20
C ARG A 25 -2.06 -27.96 3.73
N VAL A 26 -1.69 -27.98 5.01
CA VAL A 26 -0.93 -26.89 5.63
C VAL A 26 0.56 -27.23 5.71
N TRP A 27 1.36 -26.50 4.93
CA TRP A 27 2.81 -26.48 5.04
C TRP A 27 3.25 -25.38 6.00
N ILE A 28 4.38 -25.60 6.67
CA ILE A 28 4.96 -24.63 7.62
C ILE A 28 6.39 -24.39 7.16
N ALA A 29 6.69 -23.15 6.77
CA ALA A 29 8.04 -22.67 6.55
C ALA A 29 8.42 -21.75 7.72
N GLN A 30 9.59 -21.99 8.34
CA GLN A 30 9.99 -21.22 9.51
C GLN A 30 10.87 -20.05 9.09
N VAL A 31 10.35 -18.82 9.25
CA VAL A 31 11.02 -17.58 8.86
C VAL A 31 11.54 -16.90 10.12
N GLY A 32 12.74 -17.27 10.53
CA GLY A 32 13.29 -16.87 11.83
C GLY A 32 12.40 -17.41 12.95
N ARG A 33 11.75 -16.50 13.69
CA ARG A 33 10.82 -16.84 14.79
C ARG A 33 9.36 -16.95 14.34
N ILE A 34 9.05 -16.60 13.09
CA ILE A 34 7.67 -16.47 12.60
C ILE A 34 7.30 -17.66 11.70
N PRO A 35 6.23 -18.40 12.02
CA PRO A 35 5.70 -19.46 11.15
C PRO A 35 4.94 -18.89 9.97
N LEU A 36 5.40 -19.22 8.77
CA LEU A 36 4.66 -19.00 7.53
C LEU A 36 3.85 -20.26 7.21
N LEU A 37 2.52 -20.13 7.25
CA LEU A 37 1.59 -21.18 6.85
C LEU A 37 1.30 -21.06 5.35
N LEU A 38 1.52 -22.14 4.60
CA LEU A 38 1.25 -22.21 3.17
C LEU A 38 0.17 -23.25 2.92
N LEU A 39 -0.89 -22.86 2.21
CA LEU A 39 -2.00 -23.72 1.84
C LEU A 39 -1.74 -24.33 0.46
N ASP A 40 -1.90 -25.65 0.37
CA ASP A 40 -1.65 -26.42 -0.84
C ASP A 40 -2.86 -27.29 -1.17
N SER A 41 -3.51 -26.98 -2.28
CA SER A 41 -4.67 -27.72 -2.78
C SER A 41 -4.30 -28.85 -3.75
N ASP A 42 -3.03 -28.96 -4.17
CA ASP A 42 -2.59 -29.99 -5.11
C ASP A 42 -2.40 -31.34 -4.40
N ILE A 43 -3.53 -31.94 -4.03
CA ILE A 43 -3.60 -33.25 -3.38
C ILE A 43 -4.59 -34.16 -4.12
N SER A 44 -4.38 -35.47 -4.05
CA SER A 44 -5.21 -36.50 -4.71
C SER A 44 -6.67 -36.48 -4.29
N ASP A 45 -6.98 -35.95 -3.11
CA ASP A 45 -8.32 -35.92 -2.52
C ASP A 45 -9.21 -34.83 -3.13
N ASN A 46 -8.61 -33.95 -3.94
CA ASN A 46 -9.29 -32.93 -4.73
C ASN A 46 -9.39 -33.39 -6.18
N ASP A 47 -10.51 -33.04 -6.83
CA ASP A 47 -10.63 -33.17 -8.28
C ASP A 47 -9.65 -32.21 -9.01
N PRO A 48 -9.39 -32.41 -10.32
CA PRO A 48 -8.39 -31.63 -11.05
C PRO A 48 -8.59 -30.11 -11.00
N GLU A 49 -9.83 -29.64 -10.94
CA GLU A 49 -10.14 -28.21 -10.90
C GLU A 49 -9.82 -27.62 -9.52
N LEU A 50 -10.12 -28.34 -8.43
CA LEU A 50 -9.77 -27.91 -7.08
C LEU A 50 -8.28 -28.00 -6.78
N ARG A 51 -7.57 -28.97 -7.38
CA ARG A 51 -6.10 -29.03 -7.32
C ARG A 51 -5.44 -27.82 -7.94
N ALA A 52 -6.05 -27.28 -9.00
CA ALA A 52 -5.53 -26.13 -9.71
C ALA A 52 -5.64 -24.83 -8.90
N VAL A 53 -6.40 -24.76 -7.81
CA VAL A 53 -6.59 -23.50 -7.05
C VAL A 53 -5.25 -22.90 -6.58
N THR A 54 -4.24 -23.73 -6.32
CA THR A 54 -2.90 -23.29 -5.92
C THR A 54 -1.84 -23.46 -7.04
N ASP A 55 -2.23 -23.57 -8.31
CA ASP A 55 -1.32 -23.85 -9.43
C ASP A 55 -0.41 -22.66 -9.79
N ARG A 56 -0.94 -21.44 -9.77
CA ARG A 56 -0.24 -20.21 -10.16
C ARG A 56 -0.80 -18.97 -9.47
N LEU A 57 0.04 -17.96 -9.33
CA LEU A 57 -0.35 -16.66 -8.77
C LEU A 57 -1.08 -15.81 -9.81
N TYR A 58 -2.20 -15.18 -9.42
CA TYR A 58 -2.97 -14.23 -10.25
C TYR A 58 -3.37 -14.79 -11.63
N GLY A 59 -3.68 -16.09 -11.68
CA GLY A 59 -4.07 -16.78 -12.90
C GLY A 59 -5.56 -17.09 -12.98
N GLY A 60 -5.94 -17.70 -14.10
CA GLY A 60 -7.31 -18.17 -14.33
C GLY A 60 -8.28 -17.04 -14.68
N ASP A 61 -9.56 -17.36 -14.60
CA ASP A 61 -10.68 -16.43 -14.75
C ASP A 61 -11.21 -15.98 -13.38
N GLN A 62 -12.31 -15.23 -13.39
CA GLN A 62 -12.98 -14.77 -12.18
C GLN A 62 -13.40 -15.92 -11.24
N ASP A 63 -13.78 -17.08 -11.80
CA ASP A 63 -14.20 -18.25 -11.04
C ASP A 63 -13.01 -18.94 -10.35
N HIS A 64 -11.86 -19.02 -11.02
CA HIS A 64 -10.61 -19.44 -10.40
C HIS A 64 -10.17 -18.46 -9.30
N ARG A 65 -10.25 -17.15 -9.57
CA ARG A 65 -9.80 -16.11 -8.64
C ARG A 65 -10.62 -16.11 -7.35
N ILE A 66 -11.94 -16.23 -7.41
CA ILE A 66 -12.77 -16.27 -6.20
C ILE A 66 -12.48 -17.52 -5.34
N LYS A 67 -12.16 -18.69 -5.93
CA LYS A 67 -11.71 -19.87 -5.17
C LYS A 67 -10.41 -19.61 -4.42
N GLN A 68 -9.46 -18.93 -5.06
CA GLN A 68 -8.19 -18.55 -4.43
C GLN A 68 -8.42 -17.64 -3.21
N GLU A 69 -9.28 -16.63 -3.35
CA GLU A 69 -9.58 -15.68 -2.27
C GLU A 69 -10.41 -16.33 -1.15
N ILE A 70 -11.33 -17.23 -1.48
CA ILE A 70 -12.05 -18.06 -0.49
C ILE A 70 -11.05 -18.93 0.28
N LEU A 71 -10.12 -19.60 -0.39
CA LEU A 71 -9.10 -20.42 0.26
C LEU A 71 -8.17 -19.55 1.13
N ALA A 72 -7.71 -18.40 0.62
CA ALA A 72 -6.83 -17.50 1.35
C ALA A 72 -7.51 -16.89 2.59
N GLY A 73 -8.76 -16.44 2.46
CA GLY A 73 -9.52 -15.85 3.55
C GLY A 73 -10.04 -16.88 4.55
N ILE A 74 -10.95 -17.76 4.12
CA ILE A 74 -11.61 -18.75 4.99
C ILE A 74 -10.64 -19.87 5.37
N GLY A 75 -9.95 -20.43 4.37
CA GLY A 75 -8.97 -21.48 4.62
C GLY A 75 -7.79 -21.00 5.46
N GLY A 76 -7.38 -19.73 5.29
CA GLY A 76 -6.35 -19.09 6.11
C GLY A 76 -6.71 -19.03 7.60
N VAL A 77 -7.93 -18.60 7.95
CA VAL A 77 -8.41 -18.59 9.34
C VAL A 77 -8.38 -20.01 9.91
N ARG A 78 -8.95 -20.98 9.19
CA ARG A 78 -8.99 -22.39 9.64
C ARG A 78 -7.60 -22.97 9.83
N ALA A 79 -6.62 -22.62 8.98
CA ALA A 79 -5.24 -23.03 9.13
C ALA A 79 -4.56 -22.43 10.35
N ILE A 80 -4.80 -21.14 10.62
CA ILE A 80 -4.29 -20.46 11.82
C ILE A 80 -4.86 -21.13 13.08
N ARG A 81 -6.18 -21.34 13.16
CA ARG A 81 -6.84 -22.02 14.28
C ARG A 81 -6.31 -23.45 14.49
N ALA A 82 -6.06 -24.18 13.40
CA ALA A 82 -5.50 -25.52 13.48
C ALA A 82 -4.04 -25.50 13.97
N TYR A 83 -3.25 -24.53 13.50
CA TYR A 83 -1.86 -24.36 13.94
C TYR A 83 -1.78 -23.98 15.42
N THR A 84 -2.56 -23.00 15.88
CA THR A 84 -2.55 -22.56 17.29
C THR A 84 -2.95 -23.70 18.21
N ARG A 85 -4.05 -24.42 17.89
CA ARG A 85 -4.49 -25.60 18.64
C ARG A 85 -3.41 -26.68 18.70
N ALA A 86 -2.84 -27.07 17.55
CA ALA A 86 -1.83 -28.11 17.49
C ALA A 86 -0.52 -27.74 18.22
N ARG A 87 -0.27 -26.45 18.47
CA ARG A 87 0.90 -25.96 19.19
C ARG A 87 0.58 -25.55 20.64
N GLY A 88 -0.66 -25.67 21.09
CA GLY A 88 -1.09 -25.15 22.39
C GLY A 88 -0.86 -23.65 22.55
N LEU A 89 -0.95 -22.89 21.45
CA LEU A 89 -0.77 -21.44 21.44
C LEU A 89 -2.12 -20.73 21.57
N PRO A 90 -2.16 -19.52 22.16
CA PRO A 90 -3.35 -18.69 22.11
C PRO A 90 -3.67 -18.31 20.68
N ASP A 91 -4.96 -18.08 20.44
CA ASP A 91 -5.43 -17.56 19.17
C ASP A 91 -5.09 -16.08 18.99
N PRO A 92 -4.94 -15.58 17.74
CA PRO A 92 -4.56 -14.19 17.52
C PRO A 92 -5.68 -13.19 17.87
N ASP A 93 -5.32 -12.15 18.62
CA ASP A 93 -6.20 -11.02 18.91
C ASP A 93 -6.41 -10.10 17.70
N VAL A 94 -5.38 -9.95 16.85
CA VAL A 94 -5.37 -9.02 15.72
C VAL A 94 -5.19 -9.75 14.40
N TRP A 95 -5.98 -9.35 13.41
CA TRP A 95 -6.00 -9.93 12.07
C TRP A 95 -5.73 -8.84 11.04
N HIS A 96 -4.71 -9.04 10.20
CA HIS A 96 -4.31 -8.05 9.20
C HIS A 96 -4.57 -8.58 7.79
N MET A 97 -5.46 -7.90 7.06
CA MET A 97 -5.71 -8.11 5.65
C MET A 97 -4.73 -7.27 4.83
N ASN A 98 -3.87 -7.95 4.06
CA ASN A 98 -3.06 -7.31 3.03
C ASN A 98 -3.83 -7.34 1.70
N GLU A 99 -4.40 -6.20 1.32
CA GLU A 99 -5.34 -6.04 0.21
C GLU A 99 -6.64 -6.85 0.39
N GLY A 100 -7.60 -6.68 -0.54
CA GLY A 100 -8.87 -7.40 -0.54
C GLY A 100 -8.78 -8.92 -0.67
N HIS A 101 -7.63 -9.48 -1.09
CA HIS A 101 -7.48 -10.91 -1.43
C HIS A 101 -7.81 -11.89 -0.29
N ALA A 102 -7.65 -11.46 0.97
CA ALA A 102 -7.97 -12.25 2.14
C ALA A 102 -9.26 -11.79 2.85
N GLY A 103 -10.05 -10.91 2.23
CA GLY A 103 -11.20 -10.25 2.85
C GLY A 103 -12.24 -11.22 3.44
N PHE A 104 -12.42 -12.39 2.83
CA PHE A 104 -13.32 -13.43 3.34
C PHE A 104 -12.94 -13.97 4.73
N LEU A 105 -11.72 -13.71 5.23
CA LEU A 105 -11.33 -14.05 6.60
C LEU A 105 -12.25 -13.40 7.64
N GLY A 106 -12.72 -12.18 7.38
CA GLY A 106 -13.60 -11.50 8.34
C GLY A 106 -14.98 -12.16 8.42
N ILE A 107 -15.48 -12.72 7.30
CA ILE A 107 -16.77 -13.41 7.28
C ILE A 107 -16.68 -14.79 7.96
N GLU A 108 -15.58 -15.53 7.76
CA GLU A 108 -15.33 -16.76 8.54
C GLU A 108 -15.27 -16.45 10.04
N ARG A 109 -14.63 -15.33 10.43
CA ARG A 109 -14.57 -14.90 11.82
C ARG A 109 -15.95 -14.54 12.40
N ILE A 110 -16.81 -13.86 11.64
CA ILE A 110 -18.20 -13.60 12.01
C ILE A 110 -18.92 -14.93 12.27
N ARG A 111 -18.75 -15.92 11.38
CA ARG A 111 -19.37 -17.25 11.52
C ARG A 111 -18.93 -17.95 12.81
N GLU A 112 -17.68 -17.84 13.25
CA GLU A 112 -17.25 -18.48 14.51
C GLU A 112 -17.96 -17.86 15.72
N TYR A 113 -18.08 -16.52 15.77
CA TYR A 113 -18.79 -15.84 16.85
C TYR A 113 -20.29 -16.15 16.85
N MET A 114 -20.92 -16.23 15.66
CA MET A 114 -22.33 -16.63 15.56
C MET A 114 -22.55 -18.09 15.97
N SER A 115 -21.60 -18.98 15.66
CA SER A 115 -21.63 -20.36 16.17
C SER A 115 -21.51 -20.43 17.70
N GLY A 116 -20.92 -19.41 18.32
CA GLY A 116 -20.87 -19.21 19.76
C GLY A 116 -22.11 -18.52 20.37
N GLY A 117 -23.13 -18.21 19.56
CA GLY A 117 -24.40 -17.65 20.03
C GLY A 117 -24.58 -16.14 19.86
N MET A 118 -23.64 -15.43 19.22
CA MET A 118 -23.84 -14.00 18.91
C MET A 118 -24.75 -13.80 17.71
N ASP A 119 -25.47 -12.67 17.67
CA ASP A 119 -26.07 -12.17 16.43
C ASP A 119 -25.00 -11.61 15.47
N PHE A 120 -25.39 -11.44 14.20
CA PHE A 120 -24.48 -10.98 13.15
C PHE A 120 -23.86 -9.60 13.44
N ASP A 121 -24.63 -8.64 13.95
CA ASP A 121 -24.12 -7.27 14.12
C ASP A 121 -23.14 -7.21 15.32
N SER A 122 -23.42 -7.96 16.39
CA SER A 122 -22.49 -8.16 17.52
C SER A 122 -21.20 -8.85 17.07
N ALA A 123 -21.31 -9.91 16.26
CA ALA A 123 -20.15 -10.59 15.69
C ALA A 123 -19.33 -9.67 14.75
N LEU A 124 -20.00 -8.84 13.93
CA LEU A 124 -19.36 -7.84 13.08
C LEU A 124 -18.61 -6.79 13.91
N ALA A 125 -19.19 -6.30 15.00
CA ALA A 125 -18.52 -5.37 15.91
C ALA A 125 -17.22 -5.96 16.49
N ALA A 126 -17.25 -7.22 16.93
CA ALA A 126 -16.09 -7.94 17.43
C ALA A 126 -15.00 -8.15 16.35
N VAL A 127 -15.40 -8.52 15.13
CA VAL A 127 -14.48 -8.69 14.00
C VAL A 127 -13.84 -7.36 13.59
N ARG A 128 -14.62 -6.28 13.49
CA ARG A 128 -14.12 -4.95 13.11
C ARG A 128 -13.04 -4.46 14.06
N ALA A 129 -13.30 -4.51 15.38
CA ALA A 129 -12.37 -4.05 16.41
C ALA A 129 -10.97 -4.67 16.30
N ALA A 130 -10.92 -5.94 15.89
CA ALA A 130 -9.71 -6.75 15.78
C ALA A 130 -9.06 -6.77 14.39
N THR A 131 -9.59 -6.05 13.40
CA THR A 131 -9.16 -6.18 12.00
C THR A 131 -8.50 -4.90 11.49
N VAL A 132 -7.32 -5.07 10.88
CA VAL A 132 -6.57 -4.04 10.14
C VAL A 132 -6.62 -4.37 8.65
N PHE A 133 -6.81 -3.36 7.80
CA PHE A 133 -6.83 -3.50 6.34
C PHE A 133 -5.83 -2.55 5.67
N THR A 134 -4.85 -3.08 4.93
CA THR A 134 -3.97 -2.26 4.10
C THR A 134 -4.36 -2.37 2.63
N THR A 135 -4.54 -1.25 1.96
CA THR A 135 -4.65 -1.18 0.48
C THR A 135 -3.29 -0.88 -0.14
N HIS A 136 -2.98 -1.56 -1.24
CA HIS A 136 -1.76 -1.34 -2.03
C HIS A 136 -2.05 -0.81 -3.43
N THR A 137 -3.32 -0.57 -3.73
CA THR A 137 -3.82 -0.30 -5.08
C THR A 137 -4.11 1.19 -5.26
N PRO A 138 -3.36 1.90 -6.12
CA PRO A 138 -3.53 3.35 -6.33
C PRO A 138 -4.62 3.68 -7.36
N VAL A 139 -5.19 2.69 -8.04
CA VAL A 139 -6.18 2.88 -9.11
C VAL A 139 -7.36 1.90 -8.97
N PRO A 140 -8.60 2.34 -9.18
CA PRO A 140 -9.77 1.47 -9.04
C PRO A 140 -9.68 0.19 -9.88
N ALA A 141 -9.12 0.26 -11.09
CA ALA A 141 -8.99 -0.88 -12.00
C ALA A 141 -8.10 -2.02 -11.47
N GLY A 142 -7.24 -1.77 -10.46
CA GLY A 142 -6.41 -2.79 -9.83
C GLY A 142 -7.11 -3.56 -8.70
N ILE A 143 -8.31 -3.15 -8.30
CA ILE A 143 -9.06 -3.76 -7.19
C ILE A 143 -9.86 -4.96 -7.72
N ASP A 144 -9.73 -6.11 -7.04
CA ASP A 144 -10.50 -7.30 -7.34
C ASP A 144 -12.01 -7.05 -7.16
N ARG A 145 -12.76 -7.29 -8.23
CA ARG A 145 -14.22 -7.20 -8.28
C ARG A 145 -14.78 -8.49 -8.84
N PHE A 146 -15.85 -8.97 -8.22
CA PHE A 146 -16.62 -10.12 -8.68
C PHE A 146 -18.03 -9.70 -9.05
N ALA A 147 -18.62 -10.39 -10.03
CA ALA A 147 -20.06 -10.29 -10.24
C ALA A 147 -20.79 -10.81 -9.00
N ALA A 148 -21.81 -10.09 -8.52
CA ALA A 148 -22.60 -10.51 -7.37
C ALA A 148 -23.23 -11.89 -7.56
N GLY A 149 -23.59 -12.26 -8.81
CA GLY A 149 -24.06 -13.61 -9.15
C GLY A 149 -23.02 -14.70 -8.89
N LEU A 150 -21.73 -14.42 -9.12
CA LEU A 150 -20.64 -15.35 -8.81
C LEU A 150 -20.50 -15.55 -7.30
N VAL A 151 -20.56 -14.46 -6.52
CA VAL A 151 -20.56 -14.54 -5.05
C VAL A 151 -21.78 -15.32 -4.55
N ARG A 152 -22.98 -15.08 -5.11
CA ARG A 152 -24.17 -15.87 -4.79
C ARG A 152 -23.99 -17.36 -5.10
N ARG A 153 -23.32 -17.72 -6.20
CA ARG A 153 -23.03 -19.12 -6.52
C ARG A 153 -22.16 -19.79 -5.45
N TYR A 154 -21.07 -19.14 -5.02
CA TYR A 154 -20.16 -19.72 -4.04
C TYR A 154 -20.72 -19.75 -2.62
N PHE A 155 -21.43 -18.68 -2.23
CA PHE A 155 -21.92 -18.53 -0.87
C PHE A 155 -23.36 -18.97 -0.69
N GLY A 156 -24.15 -19.16 -1.75
CA GLY A 156 -25.59 -19.45 -1.68
C GLY A 156 -25.98 -20.86 -2.11
N GLY A 157 -25.06 -21.81 -2.21
CA GLY A 157 -25.38 -23.22 -2.42
C GLY A 157 -25.91 -23.59 -3.81
N ALA A 158 -26.49 -24.79 -3.91
CA ALA A 158 -26.93 -25.37 -5.19
C ALA A 158 -28.25 -24.79 -5.71
N HIS A 159 -29.03 -24.14 -4.83
CA HIS A 159 -30.38 -23.66 -5.14
C HIS A 159 -30.60 -22.19 -4.80
N GLY A 160 -29.54 -21.44 -4.45
CA GLY A 160 -29.67 -20.03 -4.09
C GLY A 160 -30.27 -19.85 -2.70
N GLU A 161 -29.90 -20.74 -1.77
CA GLU A 161 -30.26 -20.70 -0.37
C GLU A 161 -30.03 -19.30 0.23
N ARG A 162 -30.95 -18.86 1.10
CA ARG A 162 -30.83 -17.55 1.78
C ARG A 162 -29.65 -17.53 2.75
N GLU A 163 -29.38 -18.67 3.38
CA GLU A 163 -28.24 -18.87 4.28
C GLU A 163 -27.08 -19.54 3.54
N SER A 164 -25.87 -19.20 3.95
CA SER A 164 -24.68 -19.72 3.31
C SER A 164 -24.35 -21.14 3.79
N PRO A 165 -24.31 -22.15 2.90
CA PRO A 165 -23.84 -23.49 3.29
C PRO A 165 -22.34 -23.50 3.61
N LEU A 166 -21.59 -22.55 3.05
CA LEU A 166 -20.17 -22.34 3.35
C LEU A 166 -19.96 -21.78 4.77
N LEU A 167 -20.87 -20.89 5.17
CA LEU A 167 -20.83 -20.12 6.42
C LEU A 167 -22.18 -20.18 7.13
N PRO A 168 -22.50 -21.32 7.79
CA PRO A 168 -23.81 -21.55 8.40
C PRO A 168 -24.21 -20.42 9.36
N GLY A 169 -25.48 -20.00 9.29
CA GLY A 169 -26.04 -18.89 10.07
C GLY A 169 -25.86 -17.50 9.47
N ILE A 170 -25.03 -17.33 8.41
CA ILE A 170 -24.87 -16.04 7.72
C ILE A 170 -25.69 -16.03 6.44
N SER A 171 -26.50 -14.98 6.24
CA SER A 171 -27.24 -14.82 4.99
C SER A 171 -26.36 -14.31 3.84
N VAL A 172 -26.64 -14.78 2.62
CA VAL A 172 -25.91 -14.36 1.41
C VAL A 172 -26.05 -12.86 1.17
N ASP A 173 -27.20 -12.28 1.47
CA ASP A 173 -27.42 -10.83 1.31
C ASP A 173 -26.57 -10.00 2.29
N ARG A 174 -26.32 -10.49 3.52
CA ARG A 174 -25.39 -9.85 4.46
C ARG A 174 -23.96 -9.92 3.95
N ILE A 175 -23.56 -11.04 3.36
CA ILE A 175 -22.24 -11.19 2.70
C ILE A 175 -22.11 -10.16 1.57
N LEU A 176 -23.07 -10.15 0.64
CA LEU A 176 -23.08 -9.22 -0.50
C LEU A 176 -23.06 -7.75 -0.07
N ALA A 177 -23.80 -7.40 0.99
CA ALA A 177 -23.85 -6.03 1.51
C ALA A 177 -22.46 -5.53 1.94
N LEU A 178 -21.56 -6.41 2.40
CA LEU A 178 -20.21 -6.02 2.80
C LEU A 178 -19.33 -5.62 1.60
N GLY A 179 -19.47 -6.27 0.44
CA GLY A 179 -18.70 -5.93 -0.77
C GLY A 179 -19.42 -4.99 -1.76
N ARG A 180 -20.67 -4.63 -1.50
CA ARG A 180 -21.52 -3.89 -2.47
C ARG A 180 -20.96 -2.50 -2.84
N GLU A 181 -20.96 -2.19 -4.13
CA GLU A 181 -20.75 -0.84 -4.69
C GLU A 181 -22.08 -0.10 -4.93
N ALA A 182 -22.04 1.09 -5.54
CA ALA A 182 -23.23 1.78 -6.02
C ALA A 182 -23.98 0.94 -7.06
N ASP A 183 -23.27 0.23 -7.94
CA ASP A 183 -23.83 -0.83 -8.77
C ASP A 183 -23.98 -2.12 -7.93
N PRO A 184 -25.22 -2.58 -7.66
CA PRO A 184 -25.46 -3.77 -6.84
C PRO A 184 -25.06 -5.08 -7.54
N SER A 185 -24.75 -5.06 -8.83
CA SER A 185 -24.26 -6.23 -9.57
C SER A 185 -22.77 -6.52 -9.32
N VAL A 186 -22.06 -5.60 -8.66
CA VAL A 186 -20.62 -5.67 -8.40
C VAL A 186 -20.34 -5.90 -6.92
N PHE A 187 -19.44 -6.84 -6.64
CA PHE A 187 -18.87 -7.11 -5.33
C PHE A 187 -17.39 -6.75 -5.31
N ASN A 188 -17.03 -5.71 -4.55
CA ASN A 188 -15.70 -5.17 -4.45
C ASN A 188 -14.99 -5.66 -3.18
N MET A 189 -13.82 -6.27 -3.35
CA MET A 189 -13.05 -6.85 -2.24
C MET A 189 -12.41 -5.80 -1.32
N ALA A 190 -12.10 -4.60 -1.81
CA ALA A 190 -11.65 -3.50 -0.97
C ALA A 190 -12.80 -2.92 -0.12
N HIS A 191 -14.02 -2.84 -0.66
CA HIS A 191 -15.21 -2.46 0.12
C HIS A 191 -15.46 -3.47 1.24
N LEU A 192 -15.34 -4.77 0.94
CA LEU A 192 -15.41 -5.83 1.94
C LEU A 192 -14.36 -5.62 3.05
N GLY A 193 -13.11 -5.37 2.69
CA GLY A 193 -12.02 -5.09 3.64
C GLY A 193 -12.30 -3.88 4.54
N LEU A 194 -12.67 -2.73 3.96
CA LEU A 194 -12.97 -1.49 4.70
C LEU A 194 -14.20 -1.64 5.61
N ARG A 195 -15.24 -2.38 5.19
CA ARG A 195 -16.41 -2.64 6.02
C ARG A 195 -16.18 -3.72 7.10
N LEU A 196 -15.13 -4.53 6.98
CA LEU A 196 -14.74 -5.52 8.00
C LEU A 196 -13.61 -5.05 8.92
N ALA A 197 -12.89 -4.00 8.59
CA ALA A 197 -11.80 -3.45 9.40
C ALA A 197 -12.22 -2.17 10.13
N GLN A 198 -11.85 -2.04 11.40
CA GLN A 198 -11.95 -0.76 12.12
C GLN A 198 -10.80 0.18 11.73
N ARG A 199 -9.66 -0.35 11.29
CA ARG A 199 -8.47 0.45 10.93
C ARG A 199 -8.00 0.13 9.53
N ALA A 200 -7.72 1.16 8.74
CA ALA A 200 -7.21 1.02 7.39
C ALA A 200 -6.03 1.96 7.10
N ASN A 201 -5.18 1.56 6.14
CA ASN A 201 -4.04 2.39 5.72
C ASN A 201 -3.62 2.16 4.26
N GLY A 202 -3.05 3.21 3.67
CA GLY A 202 -2.19 3.14 2.49
C GLY A 202 -0.73 2.86 2.84
N VAL A 203 0.13 2.78 1.81
CA VAL A 203 1.51 2.25 1.91
C VAL A 203 2.61 3.29 1.65
N SER A 204 2.21 4.55 1.54
CA SER A 204 3.00 5.80 1.58
C SER A 204 2.03 6.93 1.94
N ARG A 205 2.53 8.12 2.31
CA ARG A 205 1.66 9.27 2.64
C ARG A 205 0.78 9.69 1.46
N LEU A 206 1.38 9.89 0.28
CA LEU A 206 0.64 10.22 -0.94
C LEU A 206 -0.39 9.15 -1.30
N HIS A 207 -0.04 7.87 -1.14
CA HIS A 207 -1.03 6.80 -1.36
C HIS A 207 -2.17 6.81 -0.34
N GLY A 208 -1.92 7.25 0.90
CA GLY A 208 -2.97 7.48 1.88
C GLY A 208 -3.97 8.52 1.42
N GLU A 209 -3.50 9.63 0.84
CA GLU A 209 -4.33 10.67 0.23
C GLU A 209 -5.14 10.11 -0.95
N VAL A 210 -4.48 9.46 -1.91
CA VAL A 210 -5.15 8.83 -3.07
C VAL A 210 -6.19 7.80 -2.63
N SER A 211 -5.91 7.02 -1.59
CA SER A 211 -6.85 6.02 -1.06
C SER A 211 -8.06 6.68 -0.43
N ARG A 212 -7.88 7.78 0.30
CA ARG A 212 -8.98 8.53 0.90
C ARG A 212 -9.90 9.11 -0.18
N ASP A 213 -9.34 9.70 -1.23
CA ASP A 213 -10.13 10.21 -2.37
C ASP A 213 -10.88 9.07 -3.08
N MET A 214 -10.18 7.97 -3.37
CA MET A 214 -10.76 6.83 -4.08
C MET A 214 -11.92 6.17 -3.32
N PHE A 215 -11.85 6.14 -1.98
CA PHE A 215 -12.86 5.50 -1.14
C PHE A 215 -13.79 6.47 -0.42
N ALA A 216 -13.66 7.79 -0.63
CA ALA A 216 -14.55 8.82 -0.09
C ALA A 216 -16.05 8.52 -0.29
N PRO A 217 -16.51 7.91 -1.40
CA PRO A 217 -17.92 7.52 -1.54
C PRO A 217 -18.48 6.58 -0.46
N LEU A 218 -17.63 5.91 0.33
CA LEU A 218 -18.04 5.10 1.49
C LEU A 218 -18.32 5.94 2.75
N TRP A 219 -17.91 7.21 2.77
CA TRP A 219 -18.10 8.18 3.86
C TRP A 219 -18.80 9.44 3.33
N PRO A 220 -20.07 9.34 2.89
CA PRO A 220 -20.78 10.47 2.31
C PRO A 220 -20.88 11.63 3.31
N GLY A 221 -20.58 12.85 2.84
CA GLY A 221 -20.62 14.08 3.64
C GLY A 221 -19.36 14.38 4.45
N PHE A 222 -18.32 13.55 4.36
CA PHE A 222 -17.00 13.84 4.90
C PHE A 222 -16.06 14.36 3.81
N ASP A 223 -15.16 15.25 4.20
CA ASP A 223 -14.03 15.60 3.35
C ASP A 223 -13.10 14.40 3.21
N ALA A 224 -12.42 14.29 2.07
CA ALA A 224 -11.49 13.18 1.85
C ALA A 224 -10.41 13.12 2.94
N ALA A 225 -9.96 14.25 3.48
CA ALA A 225 -9.00 14.29 4.59
C ALA A 225 -9.49 13.60 5.88
N GLU A 226 -10.81 13.50 6.08
CA GLU A 226 -11.44 12.88 7.27
C GLU A 226 -11.74 11.39 7.09
N VAL A 227 -11.68 10.87 5.87
CA VAL A 227 -11.84 9.44 5.60
C VAL A 227 -10.81 8.65 6.43
N PRO A 228 -11.22 7.65 7.23
CA PRO A 228 -10.37 7.01 8.25
C PRO A 228 -9.38 5.99 7.66
N ILE A 229 -8.63 6.40 6.64
CA ILE A 229 -7.54 5.66 6.02
C ILE A 229 -6.24 6.43 6.28
N GLY A 230 -5.38 5.86 7.13
CA GLY A 230 -4.06 6.41 7.43
C GLY A 230 -2.99 5.98 6.41
N SER A 231 -1.72 6.07 6.78
CA SER A 231 -0.61 5.58 5.96
C SER A 231 0.48 4.96 6.82
N VAL A 232 1.05 3.86 6.33
CA VAL A 232 2.28 3.28 6.87
C VAL A 232 3.22 3.06 5.70
N THR A 233 4.26 3.89 5.60
CA THR A 233 5.21 3.78 4.48
C THR A 233 5.93 2.45 4.53
N ASN A 234 5.97 1.75 3.39
CA ASN A 234 6.69 0.48 3.28
C ASN A 234 8.17 0.59 3.69
N GLY A 235 8.77 -0.56 3.98
CA GLY A 235 10.20 -0.72 4.18
C GLY A 235 10.72 -2.02 3.58
N VAL A 236 12.04 -2.13 3.48
CA VAL A 236 12.74 -3.27 2.89
C VAL A 236 13.64 -3.92 3.93
N HIS A 237 13.77 -5.25 3.84
CA HIS A 237 14.57 -6.03 4.77
C HIS A 237 16.05 -5.93 4.42
N ALA A 238 16.80 -5.10 5.15
CA ALA A 238 18.21 -4.82 4.87
C ALA A 238 19.08 -6.08 4.75
N PRO A 239 18.98 -7.11 5.63
CA PRO A 239 19.78 -8.33 5.48
C PRO A 239 19.54 -9.11 4.17
N THR A 240 18.39 -8.92 3.50
CA THR A 240 18.11 -9.53 2.20
C THR A 240 18.63 -8.69 1.03
N TRP A 241 18.60 -7.36 1.16
CA TRP A 241 18.76 -6.44 0.02
C TRP A 241 20.06 -5.63 0.03
N ALA A 242 20.66 -5.39 1.20
CA ALA A 242 21.96 -4.74 1.28
C ALA A 242 23.07 -5.73 0.95
N ALA A 243 24.09 -5.26 0.23
CA ALA A 243 25.30 -6.02 -0.05
C ALA A 243 26.04 -6.32 1.26
N ARG A 244 26.77 -7.43 1.28
CA ARG A 244 27.48 -7.89 2.48
C ARG A 244 28.50 -6.86 2.94
N GLU A 245 29.15 -6.19 2.01
CA GLU A 245 30.13 -5.13 2.22
C GLU A 245 29.54 -3.99 3.05
N TRP A 246 28.29 -3.60 2.79
CA TRP A 246 27.59 -2.59 3.58
C TRP A 246 27.24 -3.09 4.98
N ILE A 247 26.78 -4.33 5.08
CA ILE A 247 26.45 -4.96 6.37
C ILE A 247 27.68 -5.10 7.26
N ASP A 248 28.81 -5.55 6.70
CA ASP A 248 30.06 -5.75 7.45
C ASP A 248 30.62 -4.40 7.91
N LYS A 249 30.63 -3.36 7.06
CA LYS A 249 30.98 -1.99 7.48
C LYS A 249 30.07 -1.45 8.59
N ALA A 250 28.75 -1.65 8.46
CA ALA A 250 27.82 -1.24 9.50
C ALA A 250 28.12 -1.97 10.81
N ARG A 251 28.40 -3.28 10.76
CA ARG A 251 28.75 -4.09 11.94
C ARG A 251 30.01 -3.59 12.62
N ASP A 252 31.03 -3.23 11.85
CA ASP A 252 32.30 -2.73 12.40
C ASP A 252 32.14 -1.36 13.06
N LEU A 253 31.26 -0.51 12.53
CA LEU A 253 31.03 0.84 13.05
C LEU A 253 30.10 0.90 14.27
N VAL A 254 29.00 0.12 14.27
CA VAL A 254 27.95 0.24 15.31
C VAL A 254 27.79 -1.00 16.17
N GLY A 255 28.54 -2.06 15.87
CA GLY A 255 28.45 -3.34 16.55
C GLY A 255 27.36 -4.25 15.98
N PRO A 256 27.49 -5.58 16.18
CA PRO A 256 26.57 -6.57 15.62
C PRO A 256 25.15 -6.50 16.18
N GLU A 257 24.98 -6.03 17.41
CA GLU A 257 23.67 -5.95 18.08
C GLU A 257 22.75 -4.92 17.41
N LEU A 258 23.24 -3.71 17.19
CA LEU A 258 22.45 -2.66 16.53
C LEU A 258 22.12 -3.01 15.08
N VAL A 259 23.04 -3.64 14.36
CA VAL A 259 22.76 -4.14 13.00
C VAL A 259 21.67 -5.22 13.02
N ALA A 260 21.69 -6.13 13.99
CA ALA A 260 20.65 -7.15 14.14
C ALA A 260 19.28 -6.55 14.48
N GLU A 261 19.26 -5.42 15.19
CA GLU A 261 18.05 -4.63 15.44
C GLU A 261 17.64 -3.74 14.26
N ALA A 262 18.39 -3.78 13.15
CA ALA A 262 18.24 -2.90 12.00
C ALA A 262 18.24 -1.41 12.42
N ARG A 263 19.23 -1.04 13.23
CA ARG A 263 19.55 0.31 13.70
C ARG A 263 21.00 0.65 13.38
N GLY A 264 21.37 1.92 13.47
CA GLY A 264 22.75 2.37 13.29
C GLY A 264 23.20 2.51 11.83
N TRP A 265 22.31 2.28 10.86
CA TRP A 265 22.62 2.45 9.43
C TRP A 265 23.10 3.87 9.10
N GLU A 266 22.55 4.86 9.81
CA GLU A 266 22.93 6.26 9.69
C GLU A 266 24.39 6.55 10.07
N GLN A 267 25.08 5.63 10.76
CA GLN A 267 26.50 5.76 11.11
C GLN A 267 27.44 5.45 9.94
N LEU A 268 26.94 4.83 8.87
CA LEU A 268 27.70 4.70 7.60
C LEU A 268 28.12 6.07 7.04
N ARG A 269 27.51 7.17 7.52
CA ARG A 269 27.95 8.53 7.22
C ARG A 269 29.40 8.83 7.62
N SER A 270 29.94 8.08 8.58
CA SER A 270 31.29 8.26 9.11
C SER A 270 32.37 7.57 8.28
N VAL A 271 31.98 6.74 7.31
CA VAL A 271 32.91 6.08 6.39
C VAL A 271 33.57 7.13 5.49
N ASP A 272 34.86 6.94 5.24
CA ASP A 272 35.63 7.79 4.34
C ASP A 272 35.07 7.73 2.90
N LEU A 273 35.11 8.86 2.19
CA LEU A 273 34.52 8.94 0.84
C LEU A 273 35.22 8.01 -0.15
N ARG A 274 36.53 7.80 -0.01
CA ARG A 274 37.30 6.89 -0.88
C ARG A 274 36.86 5.45 -0.65
N GLU A 275 36.72 5.04 0.60
CA GLU A 275 36.24 3.71 0.95
C GLU A 275 34.80 3.47 0.46
N LEU A 276 33.93 4.47 0.56
CA LEU A 276 32.58 4.41 -0.02
C LEU A 276 32.63 4.23 -1.55
N TRP A 277 33.50 4.98 -2.24
CA TRP A 277 33.65 4.89 -3.69
C TRP A 277 34.19 3.53 -4.14
N GLU A 278 35.23 3.02 -3.47
CA GLU A 278 35.81 1.70 -3.75
C GLU A 278 34.79 0.59 -3.57
N THR A 279 33.97 0.67 -2.51
CA THR A 279 32.89 -0.29 -2.27
C THR A 279 31.85 -0.25 -3.38
N ARG A 280 31.41 0.94 -3.80
CA ARG A 280 30.48 1.11 -4.92
C ARG A 280 31.05 0.60 -6.24
N ALA A 281 32.32 0.89 -6.53
CA ALA A 281 33.00 0.43 -7.73
C ALA A 281 33.12 -1.11 -7.76
N ALA A 282 33.44 -1.74 -6.63
CA ALA A 282 33.49 -3.19 -6.51
C ALA A 282 32.12 -3.83 -6.78
N LEU A 283 31.04 -3.32 -6.17
CA LEU A 283 29.68 -3.82 -6.39
C LEU A 283 29.21 -3.61 -7.84
N ARG A 284 29.60 -2.51 -8.48
CA ARG A 284 29.33 -2.26 -9.90
C ARG A 284 30.05 -3.28 -10.79
N ALA A 285 31.31 -3.61 -10.48
CA ALA A 285 32.05 -4.64 -11.22
C ALA A 285 31.39 -6.03 -11.11
N VAL A 286 30.87 -6.39 -9.92
CA VAL A 286 30.08 -7.61 -9.72
C VAL A 286 28.83 -7.61 -10.61
N LEU A 287 28.11 -6.49 -10.67
CA LEU A 287 26.96 -6.34 -11.56
C LEU A 287 27.33 -6.49 -13.04
N VAL A 288 28.43 -5.85 -13.49
CA VAL A 288 28.91 -5.96 -14.88
C VAL A 288 29.18 -7.43 -15.24
N ALA A 289 29.86 -8.18 -14.37
CA ALA A 289 30.10 -9.60 -14.59
C ALA A 289 28.80 -10.42 -14.70
N GLU A 290 27.81 -10.15 -13.84
CA GLU A 290 26.52 -10.83 -13.87
C GLU A 290 25.69 -10.45 -15.11
N VAL A 291 25.74 -9.20 -15.55
CA VAL A 291 25.13 -8.75 -16.81
C VAL A 291 25.70 -9.54 -17.99
N ARG A 292 27.04 -9.62 -18.11
CA ARG A 292 27.70 -10.36 -19.19
C ARG A 292 27.31 -11.84 -19.18
N ARG A 293 27.31 -12.46 -17.99
CA ARG A 293 26.93 -13.86 -17.82
C ARG A 293 25.49 -14.12 -18.29
N ARG A 294 24.52 -13.34 -17.78
CA ARG A 294 23.10 -13.50 -18.14
C ARG A 294 22.79 -13.14 -19.59
N LEU A 295 23.48 -12.14 -20.13
CA LEU A 295 23.32 -11.77 -21.53
C LEU A 295 23.79 -12.91 -22.43
N ARG A 296 24.96 -13.50 -22.13
CA ARG A 296 25.45 -14.69 -22.85
C ARG A 296 24.45 -15.83 -22.80
N ASP A 297 23.93 -16.18 -21.61
CA ASP A 297 22.92 -17.23 -21.43
C ASP A 297 21.67 -16.96 -22.28
N SER A 298 21.14 -15.73 -22.21
CA SER A 298 19.97 -15.29 -22.99
C SER A 298 20.17 -15.39 -24.50
N TRP A 299 21.33 -15.01 -25.02
CA TRP A 299 21.62 -15.13 -26.46
C TRP A 299 21.78 -16.60 -26.90
N LEU A 300 22.35 -17.47 -26.07
CA LEU A 300 22.42 -18.90 -26.34
C LEU A 300 21.03 -19.54 -26.39
N GLU A 301 20.15 -19.18 -25.45
CA GLU A 301 18.74 -19.62 -25.46
C GLU A 301 17.97 -19.14 -26.69
N ARG A 302 18.33 -17.97 -27.23
CA ARG A 302 17.79 -17.44 -28.49
C ARG A 302 18.40 -18.09 -29.75
N GLY A 303 19.34 -19.02 -29.61
CA GLY A 303 19.91 -19.80 -30.71
C GLY A 303 21.21 -19.26 -31.30
N ALA A 304 21.86 -18.28 -30.66
CA ALA A 304 23.19 -17.83 -31.09
C ALA A 304 24.27 -18.90 -30.83
N ALA A 305 25.25 -19.00 -31.71
CA ALA A 305 26.40 -19.88 -31.52
C ALA A 305 27.43 -19.23 -30.56
N PRO A 306 28.14 -20.01 -29.71
CA PRO A 306 29.14 -19.45 -28.80
C PRO A 306 30.21 -18.56 -29.46
N ALA A 307 30.58 -18.87 -30.71
CA ALA A 307 31.55 -18.09 -31.49
C ALA A 307 31.05 -16.68 -31.84
N GLU A 308 29.74 -16.44 -31.85
CA GLU A 308 29.11 -15.15 -32.17
C GLU A 308 29.03 -14.22 -30.95
N LEU A 309 29.36 -14.72 -29.75
CA LEU A 309 29.14 -14.04 -28.47
C LEU A 309 30.40 -13.41 -27.86
N GLY A 310 31.49 -13.28 -28.63
CA GLY A 310 32.72 -12.63 -28.16
C GLY A 310 32.51 -11.17 -27.74
N TRP A 311 31.61 -10.45 -28.40
CA TRP A 311 31.27 -9.06 -28.06
C TRP A 311 30.62 -8.91 -26.67
N VAL A 312 30.07 -9.98 -26.10
CA VAL A 312 29.46 -9.94 -24.75
C VAL A 312 30.51 -9.61 -23.69
N ASP A 313 31.77 -9.97 -23.90
CA ASP A 313 32.86 -9.68 -22.96
C ASP A 313 33.23 -8.19 -22.91
N GLU A 314 32.77 -7.40 -23.89
CA GLU A 314 32.96 -5.95 -23.96
C GLU A 314 31.71 -5.17 -23.48
N VAL A 315 30.62 -5.88 -23.15
CA VAL A 315 29.40 -5.24 -22.65
C VAL A 315 29.62 -4.69 -21.27
N PHE A 316 29.30 -3.41 -21.08
CA PHE A 316 29.43 -2.66 -19.83
C PHE A 316 30.86 -2.51 -19.33
N ASP A 317 31.12 -1.39 -18.64
CA ASP A 317 32.40 -1.08 -18.02
C ASP A 317 32.16 -0.68 -16.56
N SER A 318 32.98 -1.18 -15.63
CA SER A 318 32.92 -0.82 -14.22
C SER A 318 33.31 0.63 -13.93
N GLY A 319 33.97 1.33 -14.86
CA GLY A 319 34.27 2.76 -14.77
C GLY A 319 33.13 3.67 -15.22
N VAL A 320 32.04 3.12 -15.76
CA VAL A 320 30.95 3.88 -16.39
C VAL A 320 29.71 3.91 -15.51
N LEU A 321 29.03 5.06 -15.49
CA LEU A 321 27.80 5.26 -14.73
C LEU A 321 26.75 4.21 -15.13
N THR A 322 26.30 3.40 -14.17
CA THR A 322 25.30 2.36 -14.42
C THR A 322 23.94 2.77 -13.89
N VAL A 323 22.95 2.93 -14.78
CA VAL A 323 21.55 3.17 -14.43
C VAL A 323 20.77 1.84 -14.46
N GLY A 324 19.98 1.60 -13.42
CA GLY A 324 19.09 0.44 -13.33
C GLY A 324 17.62 0.81 -13.52
N PHE A 325 16.91 -0.01 -14.30
CA PHE A 325 15.45 0.01 -14.40
C PHE A 325 14.94 -1.42 -14.32
N ALA A 326 14.35 -1.83 -13.20
CA ALA A 326 13.72 -3.15 -13.11
C ALA A 326 12.37 -3.17 -12.40
N ARG A 327 11.34 -3.65 -13.11
CA ARG A 327 9.97 -3.78 -12.58
C ARG A 327 9.07 -4.59 -13.50
N ARG A 328 7.87 -4.95 -13.01
CA ARG A 328 6.76 -5.39 -13.86
C ARG A 328 6.43 -4.26 -14.87
N VAL A 329 5.97 -4.63 -16.06
CA VAL A 329 5.75 -3.69 -17.18
C VAL A 329 4.26 -3.34 -17.43
N PRO A 330 3.48 -2.83 -16.45
CA PRO A 330 2.27 -2.09 -16.77
C PRO A 330 2.57 -0.79 -17.53
N THR A 331 1.61 -0.33 -18.33
CA THR A 331 1.70 0.91 -19.12
C THR A 331 2.04 2.15 -18.26
N TYR A 332 1.44 2.28 -17.08
CA TYR A 332 1.65 3.44 -16.20
C TYR A 332 3.08 3.54 -15.61
N LYS A 333 3.89 2.47 -15.66
CA LYS A 333 5.31 2.51 -15.24
C LYS A 333 6.23 3.13 -16.30
N ARG A 334 5.71 3.35 -17.51
CA ARG A 334 6.36 4.06 -18.63
C ARG A 334 7.78 3.58 -18.96
N LEU A 335 7.91 2.27 -19.17
CA LEU A 335 9.17 1.62 -19.58
C LEU A 335 9.83 2.31 -20.78
N THR A 336 9.04 2.69 -21.79
CA THR A 336 9.54 3.26 -23.04
C THR A 336 9.70 4.78 -23.02
N LEU A 337 9.49 5.47 -21.89
CA LEU A 337 9.69 6.93 -21.82
C LEU A 337 11.12 7.31 -22.21
N MET A 338 12.10 6.49 -21.80
CA MET A 338 13.51 6.65 -22.16
C MET A 338 13.80 6.46 -23.66
N LEU A 339 12.87 5.86 -24.40
CA LEU A 339 12.94 5.64 -25.85
C LEU A 339 12.09 6.65 -26.62
N ARG A 340 11.52 7.67 -25.95
CA ARG A 340 10.78 8.73 -26.66
C ARG A 340 11.69 9.53 -27.60
N ASP A 341 12.95 9.73 -27.23
CA ASP A 341 13.99 10.28 -28.09
C ASP A 341 15.19 9.32 -28.15
N PRO A 342 15.12 8.30 -29.04
CA PRO A 342 16.18 7.29 -29.15
C PRO A 342 17.55 7.89 -29.48
N ASP A 343 17.59 8.98 -30.25
CA ASP A 343 18.84 9.60 -30.67
C ASP A 343 19.51 10.36 -29.52
N ARG A 344 18.74 11.05 -28.68
CA ARG A 344 19.26 11.60 -27.42
C ARG A 344 19.74 10.49 -26.49
N LEU A 345 19.02 9.37 -26.38
CA LEU A 345 19.49 8.24 -25.58
C LEU A 345 20.80 7.66 -26.12
N ARG A 346 20.90 7.46 -27.44
CA ARG A 346 22.16 7.01 -28.09
C ARG A 346 23.32 7.96 -27.79
N ALA A 347 23.09 9.27 -27.90
CA ALA A 347 24.10 10.27 -27.60
C ALA A 347 24.60 10.19 -26.15
N LEU A 348 23.72 9.91 -25.18
CA LEU A 348 24.12 9.70 -23.78
C LEU A 348 24.89 8.41 -23.56
N LEU A 349 24.44 7.32 -24.16
CA LEU A 349 25.08 6.01 -24.03
C LEU A 349 26.50 6.02 -24.61
N LEU A 350 26.71 6.77 -25.70
CA LEU A 350 27.93 6.80 -26.49
C LEU A 350 28.76 8.08 -26.31
N ASP A 351 28.46 8.90 -25.29
CA ASP A 351 29.23 10.12 -25.02
C ASP A 351 30.72 9.75 -24.77
N PRO A 352 31.67 10.39 -25.47
CA PRO A 352 33.08 10.01 -25.39
C PRO A 352 33.73 10.37 -24.04
N GLU A 353 33.18 11.35 -23.31
CA GLU A 353 33.74 11.83 -22.04
C GLU A 353 32.94 11.33 -20.84
N ARG A 354 31.61 11.26 -20.98
CA ARG A 354 30.67 10.95 -19.90
C ARG A 354 29.62 9.93 -20.37
N PRO A 355 30.04 8.72 -20.78
CA PRO A 355 29.12 7.70 -21.27
C PRO A 355 28.15 7.24 -20.19
N LEU A 356 27.06 6.64 -20.60
CA LEU A 356 26.09 6.00 -19.72
C LEU A 356 25.95 4.52 -20.10
N GLN A 357 25.67 3.65 -19.12
CA GLN A 357 25.15 2.32 -19.40
C GLN A 357 23.84 2.04 -18.65
N LEU A 358 22.95 1.28 -19.27
CA LEU A 358 21.59 1.05 -18.79
C LEU A 358 21.26 -0.45 -18.75
N VAL A 359 20.94 -0.95 -17.56
CA VAL A 359 20.38 -2.29 -17.37
C VAL A 359 18.88 -2.22 -17.17
N VAL A 360 18.14 -2.84 -18.09
CA VAL A 360 16.69 -2.96 -18.02
C VAL A 360 16.32 -4.41 -17.71
N ALA A 361 15.40 -4.63 -16.78
CA ALA A 361 14.87 -5.96 -16.48
C ALA A 361 13.37 -5.90 -16.16
N GLY A 362 12.62 -6.94 -16.48
CA GLY A 362 11.20 -6.95 -16.19
C GLY A 362 10.46 -8.15 -16.74
N LYS A 363 9.21 -8.28 -16.29
CA LYS A 363 8.25 -9.27 -16.78
C LYS A 363 6.93 -8.56 -17.08
N SER A 364 6.31 -8.87 -18.22
CA SER A 364 4.90 -8.54 -18.49
C SER A 364 4.02 -9.74 -18.16
N HIS A 365 2.74 -9.50 -17.89
CA HIS A 365 1.79 -10.58 -17.72
C HIS A 365 1.57 -11.31 -19.06
N PRO A 366 1.40 -12.65 -19.10
CA PRO A 366 1.15 -13.37 -20.35
C PRO A 366 -0.07 -12.90 -21.14
N ALA A 367 -1.05 -12.26 -20.49
CA ALA A 367 -2.22 -11.67 -21.13
C ALA A 367 -2.09 -10.16 -21.45
N ASP A 368 -0.96 -9.52 -21.09
CA ASP A 368 -0.74 -8.08 -21.31
C ASP A 368 0.08 -7.85 -22.59
N ASP A 369 -0.62 -7.82 -23.73
CA ASP A 369 0.00 -7.63 -25.03
C ASP A 369 0.61 -6.22 -25.18
N GLY A 370 0.06 -5.22 -24.51
CA GLY A 370 0.65 -3.88 -24.43
C GLY A 370 2.02 -3.90 -23.75
N GLY A 371 2.11 -4.49 -22.56
CA GLY A 371 3.37 -4.67 -21.83
C GLY A 371 4.41 -5.46 -22.63
N LYS A 372 4.00 -6.51 -23.35
CA LYS A 372 4.89 -7.27 -24.25
C LYS A 372 5.43 -6.39 -25.39
N ALA A 373 4.58 -5.59 -26.03
CA ALA A 373 5.00 -4.70 -27.12
C ALA A 373 6.03 -3.66 -26.63
N LEU A 374 5.83 -3.12 -25.42
CA LEU A 374 6.80 -2.21 -24.80
C LEU A 374 8.16 -2.89 -24.55
N ILE A 375 8.16 -4.11 -24.02
CA ILE A 375 9.40 -4.89 -23.83
C ILE A 375 10.10 -5.13 -25.17
N GLN A 376 9.36 -5.52 -26.21
CA GLN A 376 9.93 -5.76 -27.54
C GLN A 376 10.62 -4.50 -28.11
N GLN A 377 10.06 -3.31 -27.90
CA GLN A 377 10.71 -2.07 -28.32
C GLN A 377 12.06 -1.87 -27.62
N VAL A 378 12.12 -2.09 -26.30
CA VAL A 378 13.38 -2.00 -25.55
C VAL A 378 14.38 -3.04 -26.01
N VAL A 379 13.98 -4.29 -26.19
CA VAL A 379 14.87 -5.37 -26.66
C VAL A 379 15.44 -5.03 -28.04
N ARG A 380 14.60 -4.58 -28.99
CA ARG A 380 15.07 -4.19 -30.33
C ARG A 380 16.10 -3.07 -30.29
N PHE A 381 15.88 -2.05 -29.46
CA PHE A 381 16.84 -0.96 -29.30
C PHE A 381 18.12 -1.44 -28.59
N ALA A 382 18.00 -2.28 -27.56
CA ALA A 382 19.14 -2.80 -26.82
C ALA A 382 20.01 -3.77 -27.64
N ASP A 383 19.44 -4.51 -28.57
CA ASP A 383 20.17 -5.44 -29.45
C ASP A 383 20.87 -4.75 -30.64
N ASP A 384 20.62 -3.45 -30.88
CA ASP A 384 21.28 -2.66 -31.93
C ASP A 384 22.82 -2.66 -31.72
N PRO A 385 23.62 -3.14 -32.69
CA PRO A 385 25.08 -3.21 -32.57
C PRO A 385 25.75 -1.89 -32.17
N ALA A 386 25.16 -0.75 -32.52
CA ALA A 386 25.68 0.57 -32.17
C ALA A 386 25.65 0.83 -30.65
N VAL A 387 24.72 0.24 -29.90
CA VAL A 387 24.52 0.52 -28.46
C VAL A 387 24.49 -0.70 -27.56
N ARG A 388 24.45 -1.93 -28.09
CA ARG A 388 24.34 -3.18 -27.31
C ARG A 388 25.44 -3.43 -26.28
N HIS A 389 26.54 -2.69 -26.36
CA HIS A 389 27.62 -2.71 -25.38
C HIS A 389 27.39 -1.75 -24.19
N ARG A 390 26.35 -0.90 -24.26
CA ARG A 390 25.96 0.10 -23.25
C ARG A 390 24.53 -0.06 -22.72
N ILE A 391 23.65 -0.80 -23.40
CA ILE A 391 22.30 -1.05 -22.92
C ILE A 391 21.95 -2.53 -23.08
N VAL A 392 21.33 -3.10 -22.04
CA VAL A 392 20.92 -4.51 -22.04
C VAL A 392 19.50 -4.67 -21.50
N PHE A 393 18.79 -5.66 -22.03
CA PHE A 393 17.56 -6.19 -21.44
C PHE A 393 17.84 -7.58 -20.85
N LEU A 394 17.63 -7.75 -19.54
CA LEU A 394 17.79 -9.03 -18.85
C LEU A 394 16.43 -9.71 -18.66
N PRO A 395 16.19 -10.88 -19.28
CA PRO A 395 14.96 -11.64 -19.09
C PRO A 395 14.94 -12.28 -17.70
N ASP A 396 13.76 -12.71 -17.29
CA ASP A 396 13.55 -13.45 -16.05
C ASP A 396 13.94 -12.77 -14.75
N TYR A 397 13.57 -11.49 -14.63
CA TYR A 397 13.72 -10.73 -13.39
C TYR A 397 13.10 -11.48 -12.18
N ASP A 398 13.94 -11.76 -11.19
CA ASP A 398 13.62 -12.46 -9.94
C ASP A 398 14.42 -11.87 -8.76
N MET A 399 14.23 -12.42 -7.56
CA MET A 399 14.98 -11.95 -6.38
C MET A 399 16.50 -12.22 -6.48
N SER A 400 16.91 -13.27 -7.21
CA SER A 400 18.32 -13.62 -7.36
C SER A 400 19.07 -12.55 -8.16
N MET A 401 18.53 -12.20 -9.33
CA MET A 401 19.04 -11.12 -10.18
C MET A 401 18.92 -9.76 -9.52
N ALA A 402 17.79 -9.48 -8.87
CA ALA A 402 17.49 -8.19 -8.28
C ALA A 402 18.56 -7.73 -7.28
N ARG A 403 19.15 -8.66 -6.52
CA ARG A 403 20.26 -8.36 -5.60
C ARG A 403 21.42 -7.67 -6.32
N TYR A 404 21.91 -8.24 -7.41
CA TYR A 404 23.01 -7.68 -8.20
C TYR A 404 22.67 -6.30 -8.77
N LEU A 405 21.44 -6.11 -9.25
CA LEU A 405 21.00 -4.81 -9.77
C LEU A 405 21.02 -3.74 -8.66
N TYR A 406 20.46 -4.03 -7.49
CA TYR A 406 20.41 -3.06 -6.39
C TYR A 406 21.79 -2.78 -5.79
N TRP A 407 22.68 -3.78 -5.77
CA TRP A 407 24.05 -3.60 -5.30
C TRP A 407 24.86 -2.71 -6.25
N GLY A 408 24.83 -2.99 -7.55
CA GLY A 408 25.77 -2.40 -8.51
C GLY A 408 25.29 -1.16 -9.24
N CYS A 409 23.98 -0.93 -9.40
CA CYS A 409 23.48 0.27 -10.10
C CYS A 409 23.79 1.53 -9.30
N ASP A 410 24.38 2.54 -9.94
CA ASP A 410 24.70 3.83 -9.33
C ASP A 410 23.48 4.74 -9.23
N VAL A 411 22.60 4.64 -10.23
CA VAL A 411 21.32 5.35 -10.27
C VAL A 411 20.19 4.36 -10.46
N TRP A 412 19.12 4.52 -9.69
CA TRP A 412 17.89 3.77 -9.85
C TRP A 412 16.80 4.66 -10.46
N LEU A 413 16.34 4.31 -11.66
CA LEU A 413 15.38 5.10 -12.44
C LEU A 413 13.94 4.65 -12.21
N ASN A 414 13.08 5.56 -11.75
CA ASN A 414 11.64 5.35 -11.60
C ASN A 414 10.83 6.52 -12.19
N ASN A 415 10.10 6.29 -13.26
CA ASN A 415 9.29 7.30 -13.94
C ASN A 415 7.79 6.92 -14.05
N PRO A 416 7.14 6.48 -12.96
CA PRO A 416 5.70 6.18 -13.00
C PRO A 416 4.90 7.44 -13.34
N LEU A 417 3.68 7.25 -13.85
CA LEU A 417 2.68 8.31 -13.87
C LEU A 417 2.28 8.65 -12.44
N ARG A 418 2.35 9.94 -12.07
CA ARG A 418 1.87 10.41 -10.77
C ARG A 418 0.34 10.59 -10.80
N PRO A 419 -0.42 10.21 -9.76
CA PRO A 419 -0.03 9.54 -8.51
C PRO A 419 -0.29 8.02 -8.53
N LEU A 420 0.15 7.31 -9.58
CA LEU A 420 -0.20 5.90 -9.83
C LEU A 420 0.82 4.91 -9.25
N GLU A 421 1.84 5.38 -8.51
CA GLU A 421 2.73 4.56 -7.69
C GLU A 421 2.29 4.61 -6.22
N ALA A 422 1.75 3.51 -5.70
CA ALA A 422 1.38 3.45 -4.28
C ALA A 422 2.60 3.62 -3.33
N CYS A 423 3.75 3.06 -3.70
CA CYS A 423 4.97 3.19 -2.92
C CYS A 423 6.20 3.07 -3.82
N GLY A 424 6.67 1.85 -4.14
CA GLY A 424 7.83 1.61 -5.00
C GLY A 424 9.10 1.21 -4.25
N THR A 425 9.09 0.05 -3.59
CA THR A 425 10.20 -0.40 -2.72
C THR A 425 11.52 -0.74 -3.46
N SER A 426 11.56 -0.73 -4.79
CA SER A 426 12.80 -0.94 -5.56
C SER A 426 13.81 0.19 -5.33
N GLY A 427 13.36 1.44 -5.28
CA GLY A 427 14.21 2.60 -4.98
C GLY A 427 14.78 2.58 -3.56
N MET A 428 14.00 2.05 -2.61
CA MET A 428 14.45 1.82 -1.23
C MET A 428 15.60 0.81 -1.15
N LYS A 429 15.53 -0.27 -1.93
CA LYS A 429 16.60 -1.30 -1.99
C LYS A 429 17.87 -0.74 -2.59
N ALA A 430 17.76 0.09 -3.63
CA ALA A 430 18.90 0.79 -4.21
C ALA A 430 19.54 1.77 -3.21
N ALA A 431 18.71 2.55 -2.50
CA ALA A 431 19.17 3.51 -1.49
C ALA A 431 19.97 2.84 -0.34
N LEU A 432 19.55 1.65 0.10
CA LEU A 432 20.31 0.87 1.09
C LEU A 432 21.72 0.51 0.62
N ASN A 433 21.97 0.45 -0.68
CA ASN A 433 23.26 0.11 -1.25
C ASN A 433 24.05 1.33 -1.71
N GLY A 434 23.60 2.55 -1.37
CA GLY A 434 24.21 3.80 -1.83
C GLY A 434 23.91 4.14 -3.29
N GLY A 435 22.93 3.47 -3.91
CA GLY A 435 22.40 3.87 -5.21
C GLY A 435 21.52 5.12 -5.07
N LEU A 436 21.75 6.11 -5.93
CA LEU A 436 20.98 7.37 -5.94
C LEU A 436 19.68 7.19 -6.73
N ASN A 437 18.59 7.80 -6.29
CA ASN A 437 17.32 7.69 -6.98
C ASN A 437 17.16 8.83 -8.00
N LEU A 438 16.67 8.49 -9.19
CA LEU A 438 16.26 9.43 -10.22
C LEU A 438 14.80 9.13 -10.52
N SER A 439 13.87 9.90 -9.94
CA SER A 439 12.46 9.51 -9.92
C SER A 439 11.48 10.65 -10.05
N ILE A 440 10.32 10.39 -10.62
CA ILE A 440 9.12 11.24 -10.44
C ILE A 440 8.76 11.25 -8.94
N ARG A 441 8.30 12.39 -8.41
CA ARG A 441 7.85 12.53 -7.01
C ARG A 441 6.50 11.86 -6.81
N ASP A 442 6.54 10.54 -6.74
CA ASP A 442 5.37 9.68 -6.53
C ASP A 442 5.70 8.57 -5.53
N GLY A 443 4.67 7.94 -4.95
CA GLY A 443 4.79 6.90 -3.94
C GLY A 443 5.69 7.31 -2.76
N TRP A 444 6.70 6.50 -2.45
CA TRP A 444 7.62 6.78 -1.33
C TRP A 444 8.56 7.96 -1.59
N TRP A 445 8.80 8.28 -2.86
CA TRP A 445 9.77 9.31 -3.22
C TRP A 445 9.24 10.71 -2.94
N ASP A 446 7.92 10.90 -3.06
CA ASP A 446 7.24 12.18 -2.80
C ASP A 446 7.54 12.71 -1.39
N GLU A 447 7.50 11.82 -0.38
CA GLU A 447 7.69 12.14 1.04
C GLU A 447 9.15 12.05 1.53
N MET A 448 10.04 11.35 0.81
CA MET A 448 11.42 11.09 1.26
C MET A 448 12.48 11.85 0.47
N TYR A 449 12.15 12.45 -0.68
CA TYR A 449 13.08 13.30 -1.42
C TYR A 449 13.38 14.60 -0.66
N ASP A 450 14.67 14.93 -0.52
CA ASP A 450 15.13 16.14 0.20
C ASP A 450 16.00 17.08 -0.66
N GLY A 451 16.27 16.72 -1.93
CA GLY A 451 17.12 17.49 -2.83
C GLY A 451 18.59 17.07 -2.86
N ASP A 452 19.07 16.37 -1.83
CA ASP A 452 20.47 15.94 -1.70
C ASP A 452 20.63 14.42 -1.86
N ASN A 453 19.55 13.65 -1.67
CA ASN A 453 19.53 12.19 -1.72
C ASN A 453 19.23 11.58 -3.12
N GLY A 454 19.23 12.41 -4.16
CA GLY A 454 18.95 11.99 -5.53
C GLY A 454 18.33 13.11 -6.36
N TRP A 455 17.42 12.75 -7.24
CA TRP A 455 16.80 13.67 -8.20
C TRP A 455 15.30 13.44 -8.35
N ALA A 456 14.57 14.54 -8.47
CA ALA A 456 13.16 14.57 -8.82
C ALA A 456 12.97 14.97 -10.29
N ILE A 457 12.40 14.06 -11.10
CA ILE A 457 11.94 14.39 -12.46
C ILE A 457 10.70 15.30 -12.31
N PRO A 458 10.72 16.53 -12.85
CA PRO A 458 9.55 17.40 -12.85
C PRO A 458 8.35 16.70 -13.50
N THR A 459 7.20 16.75 -12.84
CA THR A 459 5.94 16.23 -13.39
C THR A 459 5.25 17.33 -14.18
N ALA A 460 4.68 17.01 -15.33
CA ALA A 460 3.93 17.97 -16.13
C ALA A 460 2.46 18.05 -15.64
N ASP A 461 2.30 18.49 -14.39
CA ASP A 461 0.99 18.61 -13.74
C ASP A 461 0.05 19.53 -14.54
N GLY A 462 -1.22 19.14 -14.66
CA GLY A 462 -2.24 19.88 -15.42
C GLY A 462 -2.22 19.68 -16.94
N VAL A 463 -1.21 19.01 -17.51
CA VAL A 463 -1.19 18.66 -18.94
C VAL A 463 -2.09 17.46 -19.21
N ARG A 464 -3.21 17.69 -19.90
CA ARG A 464 -4.21 16.65 -20.21
C ARG A 464 -3.80 15.71 -21.35
N ASP A 465 -3.02 16.20 -22.31
CA ASP A 465 -2.53 15.39 -23.42
C ASP A 465 -1.39 14.48 -22.95
N GLU A 466 -1.62 13.16 -22.99
CA GLU A 466 -0.68 12.15 -22.52
C GLU A 466 0.63 12.13 -23.30
N HIS A 467 0.58 12.36 -24.62
CA HIS A 467 1.78 12.42 -25.46
C HIS A 467 2.61 13.65 -25.11
N ARG A 468 1.96 14.81 -24.99
CA ARG A 468 2.64 16.05 -24.63
C ARG A 468 3.25 15.99 -23.24
N ARG A 469 2.53 15.45 -22.25
CA ARG A 469 3.04 15.23 -20.89
C ARG A 469 4.31 14.41 -20.94
N ASP A 470 4.24 13.27 -21.63
CA ASP A 470 5.38 12.36 -21.68
C ASP A 470 6.57 12.95 -22.45
N ASP A 471 6.36 13.77 -23.49
CA ASP A 471 7.45 14.46 -24.20
C ASP A 471 8.17 15.46 -23.28
N LEU A 472 7.41 16.21 -22.46
CA LEU A 472 7.96 17.14 -21.48
C LEU A 472 8.76 16.40 -20.39
N GLU A 473 8.20 15.31 -19.85
CA GLU A 473 8.85 14.55 -18.79
C GLU A 473 10.07 13.74 -19.30
N ALA A 474 10.02 13.23 -20.53
CA ALA A 474 11.18 12.62 -21.19
C ALA A 474 12.29 13.66 -21.41
N SER A 475 11.93 14.86 -21.90
CA SER A 475 12.89 15.97 -22.06
C SER A 475 13.53 16.34 -20.72
N ALA A 476 12.74 16.45 -19.65
CA ALA A 476 13.25 16.77 -18.32
C ALA A 476 14.18 15.66 -17.77
N LEU A 477 13.87 14.39 -18.03
CA LEU A 477 14.75 13.25 -17.72
C LEU A 477 16.12 13.40 -18.40
N TYR A 478 16.15 13.67 -19.72
CA TYR A 478 17.41 13.84 -20.44
C TYR A 478 18.20 15.05 -19.95
N GLU A 479 17.56 16.20 -19.73
CA GLU A 479 18.24 17.40 -19.21
C GLU A 479 18.86 17.13 -17.84
N MET A 480 18.17 16.39 -16.97
CA MET A 480 18.68 16.06 -15.65
C MET A 480 19.88 15.11 -15.72
N LEU A 481 19.83 14.10 -16.59
CA LEU A 481 20.98 13.23 -16.85
C LEU A 481 22.18 14.05 -17.32
N GLN A 482 21.99 14.93 -18.31
CA GLN A 482 23.05 15.72 -18.95
C GLN A 482 23.67 16.79 -18.05
N ARG A 483 22.83 17.56 -17.34
CA ARG A 483 23.28 18.74 -16.59
C ARG A 483 23.61 18.44 -15.14
N SER A 484 23.13 17.33 -14.60
CA SER A 484 23.10 17.10 -13.15
C SER A 484 23.74 15.76 -12.77
N VAL A 485 23.28 14.66 -13.35
CA VAL A 485 23.72 13.30 -12.97
C VAL A 485 25.12 13.02 -13.50
N LEU A 486 25.32 13.11 -14.82
CA LEU A 486 26.59 12.80 -15.48
C LEU A 486 27.74 13.68 -14.97
N PRO A 487 27.61 15.02 -14.88
CA PRO A 487 28.69 15.86 -14.37
C PRO A 487 29.13 15.46 -12.95
N ARG A 488 28.17 15.24 -12.03
CA ARG A 488 28.51 14.83 -10.66
C ARG A 488 29.21 13.49 -10.60
N PHE A 489 28.83 12.53 -11.45
CA PHE A 489 29.48 11.22 -11.47
C PHE A 489 30.87 11.24 -12.11
N TYR A 490 31.15 12.13 -13.06
CA TYR A 490 32.39 12.15 -13.85
C TYR A 490 33.39 13.25 -13.43
N GLU A 491 32.96 14.31 -12.75
CA GLU A 491 33.86 15.28 -12.13
C GLU A 491 34.73 14.58 -11.06
N ARG A 492 36.03 14.87 -11.07
CA ARG A 492 37.01 14.31 -10.13
C ARG A 492 37.79 15.45 -9.49
N ASP A 493 38.17 15.26 -8.23
CA ASP A 493 39.17 16.11 -7.58
C ASP A 493 40.60 15.71 -7.99
N ASP A 494 41.59 16.40 -7.44
CA ASP A 494 43.02 16.14 -7.68
C ASP A 494 43.45 14.72 -7.24
N SER A 495 42.67 14.06 -6.39
CA SER A 495 42.92 12.69 -5.91
C SER A 495 42.24 11.61 -6.78
N GLY A 496 41.49 12.01 -7.81
CA GLY A 496 40.73 11.12 -8.67
C GLY A 496 39.42 10.64 -8.06
N LEU A 497 38.84 11.37 -7.10
CA LEU A 497 37.60 11.01 -6.40
C LEU A 497 36.42 11.91 -6.84
N PRO A 498 35.22 11.35 -7.11
CA PRO A 498 34.02 12.15 -7.36
C PRO A 498 33.39 12.64 -6.05
N VAL A 499 34.01 13.62 -5.41
CA VAL A 499 33.62 14.10 -4.06
C VAL A 499 32.13 14.46 -3.99
N ARG A 500 31.61 15.24 -4.94
CA ARG A 500 30.20 15.66 -4.97
C ARG A 500 29.24 14.47 -5.06
N TRP A 501 29.55 13.48 -5.88
CA TRP A 501 28.77 12.25 -5.98
C TRP A 501 28.78 11.49 -4.66
N MET A 502 29.96 11.32 -4.07
CA MET A 502 30.10 10.54 -2.85
C MET A 502 29.47 11.20 -1.64
N GLU A 503 29.41 12.53 -1.58
CA GLU A 503 28.63 13.23 -0.56
C GLU A 503 27.11 12.99 -0.72
N MET A 504 26.59 12.91 -1.95
CA MET A 504 25.18 12.50 -2.17
C MET A 504 24.93 11.05 -1.72
N VAL A 505 25.87 10.13 -2.01
CA VAL A 505 25.79 8.74 -1.57
C VAL A 505 25.81 8.66 -0.03
N ARG A 506 26.73 9.40 0.61
CA ARG A 506 26.82 9.50 2.06
C ARG A 506 25.53 10.07 2.66
N HIS A 507 25.00 11.14 2.06
CA HIS A 507 23.73 11.74 2.47
C HIS A 507 22.60 10.72 2.39
N THR A 508 22.49 9.99 1.28
CA THR A 508 21.49 8.93 1.03
C THR A 508 21.54 7.84 2.10
N LEU A 509 22.72 7.30 2.39
CA LEU A 509 22.90 6.28 3.44
C LEU A 509 22.48 6.82 4.82
N ARG A 510 22.77 8.10 5.10
CA ARG A 510 22.41 8.75 6.36
C ARG A 510 20.91 8.99 6.51
N THR A 511 20.25 9.56 5.49
CA THR A 511 18.88 10.08 5.62
C THR A 511 17.82 9.06 5.23
N LEU A 512 18.06 8.27 4.17
CA LEU A 512 17.13 7.23 3.71
C LEU A 512 17.35 5.91 4.44
N GLY A 513 18.61 5.57 4.74
CA GLY A 513 19.00 4.36 5.47
C GLY A 513 18.04 3.93 6.58
N PRO A 514 17.87 4.71 7.67
CA PRO A 514 16.97 4.36 8.77
C PRO A 514 15.49 4.43 8.40
N LYS A 515 15.12 5.28 7.43
CA LYS A 515 13.72 5.46 7.02
C LYS A 515 13.24 4.26 6.22
N VAL A 516 14.02 3.70 5.30
CA VAL A 516 13.54 2.69 4.35
C VAL A 516 13.50 1.26 4.91
N LEU A 517 13.78 1.05 6.19
CA LEU A 517 13.87 -0.28 6.79
C LEU A 517 12.50 -0.90 7.08
N ALA A 518 12.38 -2.20 6.83
CA ALA A 518 11.19 -2.97 7.20
C ALA A 518 10.98 -3.04 8.72
N SER A 519 12.04 -3.00 9.52
CA SER A 519 11.95 -2.94 10.99
C SER A 519 11.22 -1.69 11.48
N ARG A 520 11.51 -0.53 10.86
CA ARG A 520 10.77 0.71 11.06
C ARG A 520 9.31 0.54 10.68
N MET A 521 9.02 0.04 9.48
CA MET A 521 7.65 -0.17 9.01
C MET A 521 6.85 -1.07 9.97
N VAL A 522 7.43 -2.19 10.42
CA VAL A 522 6.78 -3.11 11.37
C VAL A 522 6.53 -2.44 12.72
N ARG A 523 7.47 -1.61 13.21
CA ARG A 523 7.25 -0.82 14.42
C ARG A 523 6.08 0.14 14.25
N ASP A 524 6.02 0.86 13.14
CA ASP A 524 4.94 1.82 12.86
C ASP A 524 3.56 1.12 12.79
N TYR A 525 3.47 -0.07 12.15
CA TYR A 525 2.27 -0.91 12.23
C TYR A 525 1.95 -1.35 13.66
N THR A 526 2.96 -1.80 14.40
CA THR A 526 2.76 -2.30 15.77
C THR A 526 2.20 -1.21 16.68
N THR A 527 2.80 -0.01 16.64
CA THR A 527 2.40 1.10 17.51
C THR A 527 1.12 1.78 17.03
N GLY A 528 0.96 2.00 15.73
CA GLY A 528 -0.17 2.76 15.18
C GLY A 528 -1.43 1.94 14.93
N TYR A 529 -1.29 0.62 14.71
CA TYR A 529 -2.40 -0.22 14.25
C TYR A 529 -2.61 -1.46 15.11
N TYR A 530 -1.60 -2.29 15.37
CA TYR A 530 -1.79 -3.57 16.05
C TYR A 530 -2.08 -3.43 17.54
N LEU A 531 -1.30 -2.62 18.28
CA LEU A 531 -1.58 -2.38 19.70
C LEU A 531 -2.95 -1.71 19.92
N PRO A 532 -3.33 -0.66 19.15
CA PRO A 532 -4.69 -0.13 19.22
C PRO A 532 -5.78 -1.13 18.86
N ALA A 533 -5.58 -1.99 17.84
CA ALA A 533 -6.55 -3.02 17.48
C ALA A 533 -6.70 -4.08 18.58
N ALA A 534 -5.59 -4.49 19.21
CA ALA A 534 -5.64 -5.41 20.35
C ALA A 534 -6.39 -4.80 21.54
N ALA A 535 -6.17 -3.50 21.83
CA ALA A 535 -6.91 -2.80 22.88
C ALA A 535 -8.41 -2.67 22.55
N SER A 536 -8.77 -2.32 21.31
CA SER A 536 -10.17 -2.31 20.86
C SER A 536 -10.81 -3.69 20.99
N TYR A 537 -10.11 -4.75 20.58
CA TYR A 537 -10.59 -6.13 20.71
C TYR A 537 -10.83 -6.51 22.17
N ALA A 538 -9.86 -6.25 23.06
CA ALA A 538 -10.01 -6.51 24.49
C ALA A 538 -11.23 -5.78 25.09
N ALA A 539 -11.47 -4.53 24.67
CA ALA A 539 -12.61 -3.74 25.14
C ALA A 539 -13.97 -4.29 24.65
N VAL A 540 -14.06 -4.79 23.42
CA VAL A 540 -15.31 -5.38 22.90
C VAL A 540 -15.55 -6.80 23.39
N ALA A 541 -14.47 -7.55 23.68
CA ALA A 541 -14.54 -8.96 24.10
C ALA A 541 -14.74 -9.15 25.61
N ALA A 542 -14.53 -8.12 26.43
CA ALA A 542 -14.76 -8.15 27.88
C ALA A 542 -16.19 -8.61 28.24
N ASP A 543 -16.30 -9.27 29.40
CA ASP A 543 -17.57 -9.75 29.98
C ASP A 543 -18.44 -10.53 28.99
N ASP A 544 -17.84 -11.55 28.35
CA ASP A 544 -18.47 -12.35 27.31
C ASP A 544 -19.00 -11.49 26.15
N PHE A 545 -18.15 -10.63 25.58
CA PHE A 545 -18.50 -9.76 24.45
C PHE A 545 -19.62 -8.76 24.73
N ALA A 546 -19.78 -8.30 25.98
CA ALA A 546 -20.76 -7.28 26.33
C ALA A 546 -20.57 -5.98 25.52
N GLY A 547 -19.32 -5.55 25.32
CA GLY A 547 -19.00 -4.36 24.52
C GLY A 547 -19.37 -4.49 23.04
N ALA A 548 -19.22 -5.69 22.46
CA ALA A 548 -19.64 -5.94 21.07
C ALA A 548 -21.17 -5.82 20.91
N ARG A 549 -21.94 -6.36 21.87
CA ARG A 549 -23.41 -6.27 21.90
C ARG A 549 -23.87 -4.82 22.10
N GLU A 550 -23.25 -4.10 23.03
CA GLU A 550 -23.51 -2.66 23.28
C GLU A 550 -23.29 -1.83 22.00
N LEU A 551 -22.16 -2.04 21.32
CA LEU A 551 -21.85 -1.32 20.08
C LEU A 551 -22.83 -1.68 18.94
N ALA A 552 -23.25 -2.94 18.86
CA ALA A 552 -24.25 -3.38 17.87
C ALA A 552 -25.62 -2.75 18.14
N ASP A 553 -26.07 -2.71 19.40
CA ASP A 553 -27.31 -2.03 19.79
C ASP A 553 -27.26 -0.54 19.51
N TYR A 554 -26.15 0.11 19.85
CA TYR A 554 -25.89 1.51 19.53
C TYR A 554 -26.00 1.77 18.03
N ARG A 555 -25.32 0.96 17.20
CA ARG A 555 -25.36 1.08 15.75
C ARG A 555 -26.76 0.90 15.17
N ARG A 556 -27.54 -0.07 15.66
CA ARG A 556 -28.95 -0.28 15.24
C ARG A 556 -29.82 0.94 15.55
N ARG A 557 -29.66 1.54 16.74
CA ARG A 557 -30.38 2.77 17.11
C ARG A 557 -30.03 3.92 16.17
N LEU A 558 -28.74 4.11 15.88
CA LEU A 558 -28.29 5.12 14.94
C LEU A 558 -28.87 4.91 13.54
N GLU A 559 -28.71 3.72 12.96
CA GLU A 559 -29.17 3.43 11.60
C GLU A 559 -30.69 3.64 11.43
N GLY A 560 -31.48 3.41 12.49
CA GLY A 560 -32.93 3.66 12.50
C GLY A 560 -33.33 5.14 12.63
N ALA A 561 -32.51 5.98 13.24
CA ALA A 561 -32.81 7.37 13.54
C ALA A 561 -32.08 8.39 12.64
N TRP A 562 -30.89 8.06 12.11
CA TRP A 562 -29.94 9.03 11.57
C TRP A 562 -30.49 9.85 10.40
N SER A 563 -31.32 9.25 9.53
CA SER A 563 -31.94 9.97 8.41
C SER A 563 -32.91 11.07 8.84
N GLN A 564 -33.31 11.09 10.10
CA GLN A 564 -34.22 12.06 10.70
C GLN A 564 -33.50 13.10 11.56
N VAL A 565 -32.22 12.91 11.89
CA VAL A 565 -31.40 13.88 12.64
C VAL A 565 -31.23 15.15 11.81
N LYS A 566 -31.51 16.31 12.41
CA LYS A 566 -31.51 17.60 11.71
C LYS A 566 -30.96 18.72 12.59
N VAL A 567 -30.03 19.50 12.05
CA VAL A 567 -29.71 20.83 12.59
C VAL A 567 -30.81 21.78 12.13
N LEU A 568 -31.62 22.27 13.07
CA LEU A 568 -32.80 23.08 12.78
C LEU A 568 -32.46 24.56 12.64
N GLN A 569 -31.49 25.03 13.43
CA GLN A 569 -31.12 26.43 13.50
C GLN A 569 -29.68 26.55 14.01
N VAL A 570 -28.93 27.49 13.43
CA VAL A 570 -27.61 27.90 13.91
C VAL A 570 -27.60 29.42 14.00
N ASP A 571 -27.39 29.94 15.21
CA ASP A 571 -27.30 31.37 15.48
C ASP A 571 -25.86 31.73 15.85
N SER A 572 -25.37 32.87 15.35
CA SER A 572 -24.06 33.40 15.71
C SER A 572 -24.17 34.74 16.45
N SER A 573 -23.21 35.00 17.33
CA SER A 573 -23.06 36.26 18.05
C SER A 573 -21.58 36.52 18.38
N GLY A 574 -21.22 37.78 18.63
CA GLY A 574 -19.86 38.16 19.05
C GLY A 574 -18.90 38.59 17.92
N LEU A 575 -19.26 38.41 16.64
CA LEU A 575 -18.46 38.93 15.53
C LEU A 575 -18.62 40.46 15.38
N PRO A 576 -17.53 41.25 15.43
CA PRO A 576 -17.56 42.66 15.04
C PRO A 576 -17.71 42.81 13.51
N ASP A 577 -18.17 43.99 13.03
CA ASP A 577 -18.39 44.29 11.59
C ASP A 577 -17.15 44.03 10.69
N ILE A 578 -15.95 43.97 11.28
CA ILE A 578 -14.70 43.57 10.64
C ILE A 578 -14.08 42.45 11.48
N PRO A 579 -14.10 41.19 11.03
CA PRO A 579 -13.51 40.07 11.78
C PRO A 579 -11.99 40.25 11.91
N VAL A 580 -11.50 40.36 13.15
CA VAL A 580 -10.07 40.35 13.48
C VAL A 580 -9.71 38.95 14.00
N ILE A 581 -8.53 38.43 13.64
CA ILE A 581 -8.01 37.15 14.18
C ILE A 581 -8.09 37.18 15.71
N GLY A 582 -8.68 36.14 16.30
CA GLY A 582 -8.83 36.02 17.75
C GLY A 582 -10.05 36.73 18.35
N ALA A 583 -10.91 37.38 17.56
CA ALA A 583 -12.23 37.81 18.03
C ALA A 583 -13.06 36.58 18.46
N GLU A 584 -13.89 36.72 19.50
CA GLU A 584 -14.72 35.61 19.98
C GLU A 584 -15.98 35.46 19.13
N LEU A 585 -16.16 34.28 18.56
CA LEU A 585 -17.40 33.87 17.90
C LEU A 585 -18.13 32.88 18.80
N SER A 586 -19.36 33.24 19.17
CA SER A 586 -20.27 32.35 19.89
C SER A 586 -21.31 31.78 18.93
N LEU A 587 -21.36 30.47 18.81
CA LEU A 587 -22.34 29.73 18.01
C LEU A 587 -23.30 28.98 18.92
N ARG A 588 -24.59 29.01 18.58
CA ARG A 588 -25.64 28.22 19.22
C ARG A 588 -26.38 27.43 18.16
N ALA A 589 -26.57 26.14 18.38
CA ALA A 589 -27.28 25.26 17.47
C ALA A 589 -28.46 24.58 18.16
N ARG A 590 -29.61 24.55 17.51
CA ARG A 590 -30.78 23.78 17.93
C ARG A 590 -30.95 22.58 17.00
N ILE A 591 -30.97 21.38 17.58
CA ILE A 591 -30.82 20.12 16.85
C ILE A 591 -31.93 19.16 17.27
N ASP A 592 -32.59 18.54 16.29
CA ASP A 592 -33.45 17.39 16.50
C ASP A 592 -32.60 16.11 16.36
N LEU A 593 -32.41 15.40 17.47
CA LEU A 593 -31.65 14.14 17.51
C LEU A 593 -32.51 12.91 17.16
N ALA A 594 -33.78 13.10 16.80
CA ALA A 594 -34.69 12.03 16.35
C ALA A 594 -34.77 10.85 17.35
N GLY A 595 -34.76 11.15 18.65
CA GLY A 595 -34.84 10.15 19.72
C GLY A 595 -33.49 9.55 20.16
N LEU A 596 -32.38 9.96 19.56
CA LEU A 596 -31.03 9.67 20.09
C LEU A 596 -30.74 10.53 21.32
N SER A 597 -29.92 10.01 22.23
CA SER A 597 -29.49 10.77 23.40
C SER A 597 -28.33 11.70 23.07
N VAL A 598 -28.15 12.76 23.86
CA VAL A 598 -26.98 13.66 23.77
C VAL A 598 -25.65 12.89 23.88
N GLY A 599 -25.62 11.79 24.63
CA GLY A 599 -24.43 10.94 24.77
C GLY A 599 -24.10 10.08 23.54
N ASP A 600 -25.06 9.87 22.64
CA ASP A 600 -24.87 9.10 21.40
C ASP A 600 -24.19 9.92 20.29
N VAL A 601 -24.03 11.24 20.49
CA VAL A 601 -23.50 12.15 19.46
C VAL A 601 -22.42 13.09 19.99
N VAL A 602 -21.66 13.65 19.06
CA VAL A 602 -20.87 14.87 19.26
C VAL A 602 -21.34 15.89 18.25
N VAL A 603 -21.55 17.12 18.71
CA VAL A 603 -21.93 18.25 17.88
C VAL A 603 -20.72 19.14 17.73
N GLN A 604 -20.41 19.51 16.50
CA GLN A 604 -19.20 20.26 16.17
C GLN A 604 -19.55 21.50 15.37
N ALA A 605 -18.94 22.62 15.74
CA ALA A 605 -18.83 23.79 14.88
C ALA A 605 -17.65 23.61 13.94
N VAL A 606 -17.87 23.84 12.64
CA VAL A 606 -16.84 23.84 11.60
C VAL A 606 -16.69 25.27 11.12
N LEU A 607 -15.51 25.85 11.26
CA LEU A 607 -15.20 27.23 10.89
C LEU A 607 -14.14 27.22 9.80
N GLY A 608 -14.28 28.06 8.77
CA GLY A 608 -13.31 28.09 7.67
C GLY A 608 -13.38 29.36 6.85
N ARG A 609 -12.49 29.46 5.86
CA ARG A 609 -12.53 30.51 4.84
C ARG A 609 -13.64 30.21 3.85
N VAL A 610 -14.42 31.23 3.49
CA VAL A 610 -15.47 31.10 2.48
C VAL A 610 -14.85 31.16 1.10
N GLY A 611 -14.99 30.09 0.32
CA GLY A 611 -14.62 30.03 -1.09
C GLY A 611 -15.62 30.76 -1.99
N SER A 612 -15.35 30.78 -3.30
CA SER A 612 -16.27 31.39 -4.28
C SER A 612 -17.61 30.67 -4.42
N ASP A 613 -17.66 29.41 -3.99
CA ASP A 613 -18.77 28.49 -4.19
C ASP A 613 -19.50 28.20 -2.85
N ASP A 614 -19.35 29.09 -1.86
CA ASP A 614 -19.84 28.95 -0.48
C ASP A 614 -19.32 27.72 0.28
N GLU A 615 -18.28 27.05 -0.23
CA GLU A 615 -17.57 25.98 0.48
C GLU A 615 -16.58 26.54 1.51
N LEU A 616 -16.44 25.85 2.64
CA LEU A 616 -15.46 26.17 3.66
C LEU A 616 -14.13 25.49 3.33
N THR A 617 -13.05 26.27 3.30
CA THR A 617 -11.67 25.79 3.17
C THR A 617 -10.86 26.16 4.43
N ASP A 618 -9.71 25.51 4.64
CA ASP A 618 -8.88 25.69 5.84
C ASP A 618 -9.68 25.56 7.14
N THR A 619 -10.43 24.46 7.26
CA THR A 619 -11.41 24.29 8.34
C THR A 619 -10.77 23.97 9.69
N GLU A 620 -11.29 24.59 10.73
CA GLU A 620 -11.08 24.21 12.13
C GLU A 620 -12.38 23.70 12.72
N VAL A 621 -12.27 22.70 13.61
CA VAL A 621 -13.42 22.01 14.19
C VAL A 621 -13.36 22.14 15.70
N VAL A 622 -14.46 22.55 16.31
CA VAL A 622 -14.59 22.72 17.76
C VAL A 622 -15.83 21.99 18.25
N ASP A 623 -15.68 21.14 19.26
CA ASP A 623 -16.80 20.46 19.90
C ASP A 623 -17.69 21.49 20.63
N MET A 624 -19.01 21.32 20.52
CA MET A 624 -20.01 22.17 21.16
C MET A 624 -20.55 21.48 22.42
N ASP A 625 -20.75 22.26 23.48
CA ASP A 625 -21.33 21.79 24.73
C ASP A 625 -22.85 21.79 24.67
N HIS A 626 -23.48 20.74 25.22
CA HIS A 626 -24.92 20.72 25.44
C HIS A 626 -25.29 21.70 26.55
N ILE A 627 -26.28 22.56 26.30
CA ILE A 627 -26.68 23.61 27.25
C ILE A 627 -28.13 23.52 27.72
N ALA A 628 -29.03 22.93 26.92
CA ALA A 628 -30.44 22.81 27.27
C ALA A 628 -31.18 21.81 26.38
N THR A 629 -32.27 21.27 26.90
CA THR A 629 -33.29 20.52 26.15
C THR A 629 -34.57 21.35 26.12
N ASP A 630 -35.11 21.63 24.94
CA ASP A 630 -36.32 22.44 24.76
C ASP A 630 -37.25 21.85 23.70
N ALA A 631 -38.51 21.64 24.07
CA ALA A 631 -39.58 21.15 23.18
C ALA A 631 -39.22 19.93 22.29
N GLY A 632 -38.41 19.00 22.81
CA GLY A 632 -37.96 17.80 22.07
C GLY A 632 -36.75 18.04 21.15
N THR A 633 -36.11 19.20 21.26
CA THR A 633 -34.87 19.55 20.56
C THR A 633 -33.76 19.84 21.58
N GLU A 634 -32.51 19.56 21.18
CA GLU A 634 -31.33 19.77 22.01
C GLU A 634 -30.59 21.03 21.57
N GLN A 635 -30.10 21.81 22.53
CA GLN A 635 -29.35 23.04 22.29
C GLN A 635 -27.88 22.84 22.63
N PHE A 636 -27.02 23.23 21.71
CA PHE A 636 -25.57 23.17 21.84
C PHE A 636 -24.96 24.57 21.65
N ALA A 637 -23.89 24.86 22.36
CA ALA A 637 -23.17 26.13 22.23
C ALA A 637 -21.66 25.96 22.29
N VAL A 638 -20.95 26.88 21.63
CA VAL A 638 -19.50 27.01 21.75
C VAL A 638 -19.12 28.48 21.61
N THR A 639 -18.11 28.90 22.36
CA THR A 639 -17.44 30.20 22.18
C THR A 639 -15.99 29.90 21.82
N THR A 640 -15.56 30.31 20.64
CA THR A 640 -14.21 30.03 20.11
C THR A 640 -13.62 31.28 19.48
N PRO A 641 -12.29 31.48 19.55
CA PRO A 641 -11.63 32.50 18.75
C PRO A 641 -11.81 32.19 17.25
N VAL A 642 -11.94 33.25 16.45
CA VAL A 642 -11.97 33.14 14.99
C VAL A 642 -10.57 32.74 14.48
N PRO A 643 -10.44 31.65 13.70
CA PRO A 643 -9.14 31.09 13.35
C PRO A 643 -8.40 31.86 12.25
N HIS A 644 -9.12 32.62 11.42
CA HIS A 644 -8.58 33.28 10.23
C HIS A 644 -8.92 34.77 10.17
N SER A 645 -8.05 35.57 9.54
CA SER A 645 -8.37 36.96 9.17
C SER A 645 -9.20 36.97 7.89
N GLY A 646 -10.24 37.80 7.83
CA GLY A 646 -11.09 37.99 6.65
C GLY A 646 -12.51 37.43 6.85
N ALA A 647 -13.23 37.17 5.75
CA ALA A 647 -14.55 36.55 5.81
C ALA A 647 -14.45 35.11 6.31
N VAL A 648 -15.11 34.82 7.44
CA VAL A 648 -15.16 33.49 8.05
C VAL A 648 -16.56 32.95 7.94
N GLY A 649 -16.68 31.76 7.35
CA GLY A 649 -17.91 31.00 7.32
C GLY A 649 -17.91 29.95 8.42
N TYR A 650 -19.10 29.50 8.78
CA TYR A 650 -19.28 28.46 9.78
C TYR A 650 -20.46 27.56 9.42
N THR A 651 -20.40 26.32 9.88
CA THR A 651 -21.52 25.38 9.89
C THR A 651 -21.48 24.54 11.15
N VAL A 652 -22.56 23.80 11.41
CA VAL A 652 -22.66 22.85 12.52
C VAL A 652 -22.96 21.47 11.97
N ARG A 653 -22.24 20.46 12.46
CA ARG A 653 -22.43 19.06 12.12
C ARG A 653 -22.59 18.20 13.36
N VAL A 654 -23.31 17.09 13.19
CA VAL A 654 -23.55 16.05 14.20
C VAL A 654 -22.88 14.77 13.73
N LEU A 655 -22.12 14.15 14.63
CA LEU A 655 -21.38 12.91 14.38
C LEU A 655 -21.70 11.87 15.46
N PRO A 656 -21.66 10.57 15.14
CA PRO A 656 -21.79 9.51 16.13
C PRO A 656 -20.70 9.58 17.21
N ARG A 657 -21.06 9.32 18.46
CA ARG A 657 -20.12 9.20 19.58
C ARG A 657 -20.36 7.91 20.36
N HIS A 658 -19.34 7.06 20.42
CA HIS A 658 -19.35 5.89 21.28
C HIS A 658 -17.92 5.52 21.70
N ARG A 659 -17.75 5.07 22.95
CA ARG A 659 -16.44 4.76 23.56
C ARG A 659 -15.64 3.65 22.85
N LEU A 660 -16.30 2.85 22.03
CA LEU A 660 -15.72 1.71 21.29
C LEU A 660 -15.45 2.01 19.80
N LEU A 661 -15.76 3.23 19.33
CA LEU A 661 -15.36 3.67 17.99
C LEU A 661 -13.89 4.13 18.00
N SER A 662 -13.18 3.91 16.91
CA SER A 662 -11.82 4.40 16.71
C SER A 662 -11.76 5.88 16.33
N GLY A 663 -12.87 6.46 15.85
CA GLY A 663 -12.97 7.88 15.53
C GLY A 663 -14.36 8.28 15.00
N PRO A 664 -14.66 9.59 14.90
CA PRO A 664 -15.98 10.09 14.53
C PRO A 664 -16.45 9.67 13.14
N ALA A 665 -15.53 9.52 12.19
CA ALA A 665 -15.83 9.10 10.83
C ALA A 665 -16.03 7.58 10.68
N GLU A 666 -15.80 6.75 11.71
CA GLU A 666 -15.79 5.29 11.57
C GLU A 666 -17.08 4.74 10.91
N LEU A 667 -18.24 5.30 11.26
CA LEU A 667 -19.53 4.83 10.76
C LEU A 667 -19.97 5.50 9.44
N GLY A 668 -19.24 6.51 8.95
CA GLY A 668 -19.62 7.23 7.72
C GLY A 668 -20.95 7.98 7.83
N LEU A 669 -21.31 8.41 9.04
CA LEU A 669 -22.54 9.12 9.34
C LEU A 669 -22.24 10.54 9.79
N VAL A 670 -22.81 11.52 9.09
CA VAL A 670 -22.76 12.94 9.45
C VAL A 670 -24.10 13.59 9.11
N ALA A 671 -24.58 14.48 9.96
CA ALA A 671 -25.73 15.33 9.68
C ALA A 671 -25.30 16.79 9.86
N ALA A 672 -25.36 17.58 8.80
CA ALA A 672 -24.99 19.00 8.83
C ALA A 672 -26.22 19.90 8.62
N ALA A 673 -26.09 21.17 9.01
CA ALA A 673 -27.04 22.21 8.62
C ALA A 673 -27.18 22.23 7.09
N ARG A 674 -28.43 22.15 6.60
CA ARG A 674 -28.72 22.36 5.18
C ARG A 674 -28.90 23.86 4.94
N PRO A 675 -28.32 24.41 3.86
CA PRO A 675 -28.54 25.81 3.49
C PRO A 675 -30.02 26.12 3.20
#